data_AF-A0A158P7M4-F1
#
_entry.id   AF-A0A158P7M4-F1
#
_cell.length_a   1.000
_cell.length_b   1.000
_cell.length_c   1.000
_cell.angle_alpha   90.00
_cell.angle_beta   90.00
_cell.angle_gamma   90.00
#
_symmetry.space_group_name_H-M   'P 1'
#
loop_
_entity.id
_entity.type
_entity.pdbx_description
1 polymer ?
#
loop_
_entity_poly.entity_id
_entity_poly.type
_entity_poly.pdbx_seq_one_letter_code
_entity_poly.pdbx_strand_id
1 'polypeptide(L)'
;MLSRNVSRIWKVLRNVRSFHQSLINLERWRNSYSVGHIKPELGDKKPTHIVVGAGSAGCVVGARFAFIALSYCLISAARLSENPENRVLLIEAGPQDYWWDWRIHMPAALMHNLCHDRYNWFYHTIAQKNVADRVFYWPRGRVWGGSSSLNAMVYVRGHPLDYDRWESEGAKGWNYENCLPYFKKAETYNSSKGPSDPYRGYNGPLHVTRGSAEHPLHQAFLEAGRQHPIGSSEDMNGYKQEGLARMDMTIYKGKRWSTSSAYLRPALSRPNLHTSSGITCTRVLFDGSRAVGIEFIRKINFFGTDSAINSPQLLMLSGVGPANHVKAHDIPVVVDLPGVGQNLTDHLEIYVQQKCKKPITLYNKSSWKFPHNMIKIGLEWFATQKGLGASSHLETGGFARSSQEIAHPDIQFHFLPSTVHNDGRSVGRCHAYQVHVGTMRTKSRGCIKLASKDPRRHPIIDPNYLDHEDDWKEFRKMSASAYHPSCSCKMGSKNDPMAVVDPETLSVYGTENLKMIDASVMPSIVSGNLNASVIMMAERASDLMQGKKLPPTKAPVWDMALPKFEFCDIAANPTGWGPLGSPPALDTSIPFQQYNKADRIGRVADWIGVDRFFYRRGNERYNERMYGSAANAGSQFDYVHGMDENNFQLVDSSKPVQRNPQRNFRARQLQFKKLLQKEQERRDQAMQGQNLKMKRSIAKKSNASRDLDRLPSVQVRPEWQVIEEMDFPRLLKLSLPGVGTGEDIGKHLYGTLHYYDKTIDRVSVRTPITLQRCGGNFYNITTTEDPVIEELAQQGVGNVFATDIILATLMTAPRSVYSWDIVAHRVGDKLFLDKRDTGGISNPVDALTVSETSGDPPSFEGAGINNAKDLATEALFINQNFRRQVLKRNEQPYVMANPRAPFEEEGGESGCGYRYRKWNLGKNASGKSIEVVCRTEHDGVMAGPSGDIQFLTIKAFNEWDSSQSGGVDWRPFSTARLSVGEETLRFDFNTFCFRFFHFVALLANSDAIKFGYVSRMSVRNSAQHVILGTQQLRPVEFAQNISMNLDNGWGILRCIIDSCMRQPQGKYLLMKDPQSPVIRLYSLPEGTFESDQDSNEDHGGESDEDN
;
A
#
# COMPACT_ATOMS: atom_id res chain seq x y z
N MET A 1 5.48 78.03 7.45
CA MET A 1 4.36 77.21 7.96
C MET A 1 4.90 75.94 8.66
N LEU A 2 5.38 76.02 9.91
CA LEU A 2 6.03 74.87 10.58
C LEU A 2 5.41 74.43 11.93
N SER A 3 4.47 75.19 12.50
CA SER A 3 3.88 74.92 13.81
C SER A 3 2.69 73.95 13.82
N ARG A 4 2.06 73.64 12.66
CA ARG A 4 0.77 72.92 12.62
C ARG A 4 0.83 71.39 12.81
N ASN A 5 2.00 70.75 12.69
CA ASN A 5 2.10 69.28 12.71
C ASN A 5 2.50 68.66 14.07
N VAL A 6 3.17 69.41 14.96
CA VAL A 6 3.69 68.87 16.24
C VAL A 6 2.55 68.40 17.17
N SER A 7 1.41 69.11 17.16
CA SER A 7 0.22 68.79 17.97
C SER A 7 -0.38 67.41 17.66
N ARG A 8 -0.35 66.97 16.39
CA ARG A 8 -0.86 65.64 16.00
C ARG A 8 0.02 64.50 16.54
N ILE A 9 1.35 64.69 16.52
CA ILE A 9 2.31 63.66 16.99
C ILE A 9 2.16 63.42 18.50
N TRP A 10 2.02 64.49 19.30
CA TRP A 10 1.77 64.37 20.74
C TRP A 10 0.43 63.71 21.09
N LYS A 11 -0.60 63.86 20.26
CA LYS A 11 -1.88 63.12 20.44
C LYS A 11 -1.72 61.61 20.21
N VAL A 12 -0.84 61.18 19.31
CA VAL A 12 -0.55 59.75 19.09
C VAL A 12 0.24 59.17 20.26
N LEU A 13 1.29 59.84 20.71
CA LEU A 13 2.14 59.36 21.82
C LEU A 13 1.38 59.24 23.15
N ARG A 14 0.37 60.10 23.41
CA ARG A 14 -0.44 60.03 24.64
C ARG A 14 -1.29 58.75 24.73
N ASN A 15 -1.58 58.07 23.61
CA ASN A 15 -2.28 56.78 23.60
C ASN A 15 -1.39 55.60 24.05
N VAL A 16 -0.06 55.72 24.09
CA VAL A 16 0.83 54.62 24.48
C VAL A 16 0.64 54.23 25.96
N ARG A 17 0.38 55.19 26.86
CA ARG A 17 0.00 54.90 28.25
C ARG A 17 -1.38 54.26 28.37
N SER A 18 -2.34 54.64 27.50
CA SER A 18 -3.63 53.95 27.42
C SER A 18 -3.44 52.49 27.01
N PHE A 19 -2.59 52.22 26.02
CA PHE A 19 -2.26 50.87 25.56
C PHE A 19 -1.63 50.01 26.67
N HIS A 20 -0.75 50.58 27.51
CA HIS A 20 -0.17 49.87 28.64
C HIS A 20 -1.19 49.57 29.75
N GLN A 21 -2.09 50.52 30.06
CA GLN A 21 -3.21 50.28 30.98
C GLN A 21 -4.20 49.25 30.42
N SER A 22 -4.43 49.24 29.10
CA SER A 22 -5.23 48.23 28.41
C SER A 22 -4.57 46.86 28.45
N LEU A 23 -3.25 46.74 28.33
CA LEU A 23 -2.52 45.49 28.49
C LEU A 23 -2.65 44.92 29.91
N ILE A 24 -2.47 45.76 30.94
CA ILE A 24 -2.67 45.36 32.35
C ILE A 24 -4.14 44.94 32.60
N ASN A 25 -5.10 45.60 31.97
CA ASN A 25 -6.51 45.18 32.03
C ASN A 25 -6.79 43.90 31.21
N LEU A 26 -6.10 43.65 30.10
CA LEU A 26 -6.16 42.39 29.35
C LEU A 26 -5.59 41.23 30.19
N GLU A 27 -4.52 41.44 30.95
CA GLU A 27 -3.97 40.43 31.85
C GLU A 27 -4.91 40.12 33.02
N ARG A 28 -5.59 41.15 33.58
CA ARG A 28 -6.69 40.93 34.53
C ARG A 28 -7.88 40.18 33.91
N TRP A 29 -8.26 40.50 32.67
CA TRP A 29 -9.30 39.76 31.91
C TRP A 29 -8.90 38.31 31.57
N ARG A 30 -7.61 38.00 31.50
CA ARG A 30 -7.10 36.65 31.21
C ARG A 30 -7.43 35.64 32.32
N ASN A 31 -7.75 36.14 33.52
CA ASN A 31 -8.04 35.37 34.74
C ASN A 31 -9.44 35.62 35.34
N SER A 32 -10.33 36.39 34.69
CA SER A 32 -11.72 36.53 35.15
C SER A 32 -12.55 35.30 34.76
N TYR A 33 -12.71 34.35 35.69
CA TYR A 33 -13.59 33.20 35.56
C TYR A 33 -15.02 33.57 35.97
N SER A 34 -16.01 33.19 35.16
CA SER A 34 -17.41 33.07 35.59
C SER A 34 -17.88 31.64 35.39
N VAL A 35 -18.21 30.97 36.51
CA VAL A 35 -18.93 29.70 36.52
C VAL A 35 -20.40 30.01 36.25
N GLY A 36 -21.03 29.26 35.34
CA GLY A 36 -22.42 29.46 34.95
C GLY A 36 -23.25 28.19 35.11
N HIS A 37 -24.49 28.36 35.58
CA HIS A 37 -25.50 27.31 35.62
C HIS A 37 -26.70 27.73 34.77
N ILE A 38 -27.10 26.90 33.81
CA ILE A 38 -28.46 27.00 33.24
C ILE A 38 -29.38 26.21 34.17
N LYS A 39 -29.89 26.91 35.20
CA LYS A 39 -31.00 26.44 36.05
C LYS A 39 -32.35 26.80 35.40
N PRO A 40 -33.47 26.15 35.77
CA PRO A 40 -34.73 26.21 35.03
C PRO A 40 -35.49 27.56 35.07
N GLU A 41 -35.02 28.56 35.82
CA GLU A 41 -35.67 29.86 36.09
C GLU A 41 -35.71 30.85 34.90
N LEU A 42 -35.36 30.42 33.68
CA LEU A 42 -35.31 31.26 32.47
C LEU A 42 -36.69 31.69 31.90
N GLY A 43 -37.80 31.27 32.52
CA GLY A 43 -39.16 31.56 32.05
C GLY A 43 -39.37 31.18 30.58
N ASP A 44 -40.07 32.03 29.82
CA ASP A 44 -40.34 31.82 28.39
C ASP A 44 -39.06 31.75 27.52
N LYS A 45 -37.94 32.30 28.01
CA LYS A 45 -36.64 32.25 27.34
C LYS A 45 -35.89 30.93 27.56
N LYS A 46 -36.45 30.00 28.33
CA LYS A 46 -35.87 28.66 28.51
C LYS A 46 -35.85 27.92 27.15
N PRO A 47 -34.69 27.36 26.73
CA PRO A 47 -34.63 26.53 25.52
C PRO A 47 -35.39 25.22 25.73
N THR A 48 -36.00 24.68 24.67
CA THR A 48 -36.60 23.35 24.69
C THR A 48 -35.56 22.25 24.45
N HIS A 49 -34.46 22.58 23.78
CA HIS A 49 -33.34 21.69 23.52
C HIS A 49 -32.01 22.40 23.80
N ILE A 50 -31.13 21.77 24.60
CA ILE A 50 -29.73 22.19 24.77
C ILE A 50 -28.85 21.15 24.06
N VAL A 51 -27.93 21.60 23.22
CA VAL A 51 -27.04 20.73 22.46
C VAL A 51 -25.58 21.18 22.64
N VAL A 52 -24.70 20.24 22.96
CA VAL A 52 -23.36 20.50 23.53
C VAL A 52 -22.24 20.28 22.50
N GLY A 53 -21.38 21.27 22.30
CA GLY A 53 -20.39 21.25 21.23
C GLY A 53 -20.99 21.48 19.83
N ALA A 54 -20.13 21.74 18.84
CA ALA A 54 -20.54 22.07 17.48
C ALA A 54 -19.66 21.37 16.41
N GLY A 55 -19.65 20.03 16.40
CA GLY A 55 -18.74 19.23 15.56
C GLY A 55 -19.30 18.61 14.26
N SER A 56 -18.64 17.52 13.82
CA SER A 56 -18.97 16.77 12.60
C SER A 56 -20.24 15.93 12.71
N ALA A 57 -20.60 15.47 13.91
CA ALA A 57 -21.73 14.57 14.15
C ALA A 57 -23.10 15.16 13.81
N GLY A 58 -23.13 16.37 13.24
CA GLY A 58 -23.22 17.50 14.16
C GLY A 58 -24.22 17.12 15.23
N CYS A 59 -25.47 17.20 14.86
CA CYS A 59 -26.49 16.27 15.31
C CYS A 59 -27.70 16.54 14.41
N VAL A 60 -28.67 15.68 14.31
CA VAL A 60 -30.02 16.09 13.90
C VAL A 60 -30.84 15.42 15.03
N VAL A 61 -31.69 16.13 15.79
CA VAL A 61 -32.27 15.64 17.06
C VAL A 61 -33.52 16.43 17.44
N GLY A 62 -34.69 15.81 17.64
CA GLY A 62 -35.53 16.16 18.80
C GLY A 62 -37.05 16.16 18.64
N ALA A 63 -37.75 15.76 19.71
CA ALA A 63 -39.13 16.16 20.01
C ALA A 63 -39.43 16.06 21.52
N ARG A 64 -40.19 17.07 22.01
CA ARG A 64 -41.03 17.13 23.22
C ARG A 64 -40.42 16.78 24.59
N PHE A 65 -40.48 17.77 25.49
CA PHE A 65 -39.83 17.89 26.80
C PHE A 65 -38.35 18.33 26.74
N ALA A 66 -37.85 18.86 27.86
CA ALA A 66 -36.58 19.58 27.91
C ALA A 66 -35.38 18.61 27.89
N PHE A 67 -34.88 18.31 26.69
CA PHE A 67 -33.75 17.40 26.49
C PHE A 67 -32.39 18.11 26.58
N ILE A 68 -31.41 17.36 27.07
CA ILE A 68 -29.98 17.66 26.94
C ILE A 68 -29.40 16.63 25.97
N ALA A 69 -28.86 17.12 24.85
CA ALA A 69 -28.07 16.30 23.93
C ALA A 69 -26.58 16.49 24.27
N LEU A 70 -25.94 15.40 24.73
CA LEU A 70 -24.49 15.33 24.85
C LEU A 70 -23.88 14.78 23.56
N SER A 71 -22.63 15.16 23.27
CA SER A 71 -21.87 14.90 22.02
C SER A 71 -22.07 15.95 20.92
N TYR A 72 -21.25 15.94 19.85
CA TYR A 72 -20.75 17.16 19.19
C TYR A 72 -21.67 17.86 18.17
N CYS A 73 -22.54 18.73 18.69
CA CYS A 73 -23.89 19.01 18.22
C CYS A 73 -24.17 20.20 17.25
N LEU A 74 -23.41 20.44 16.17
CA LEU A 74 -23.64 21.61 15.29
C LEU A 74 -24.96 21.61 14.49
N ILE A 75 -25.50 20.45 14.10
CA ILE A 75 -26.52 20.40 13.04
C ILE A 75 -27.98 20.40 13.60
N SER A 76 -28.26 20.01 14.85
CA SER A 76 -29.66 19.98 15.33
C SER A 76 -30.13 21.37 15.60
N ALA A 77 -29.25 22.19 16.15
CA ALA A 77 -29.35 23.64 16.08
C ALA A 77 -30.00 24.12 14.76
N ALA A 78 -29.56 23.60 13.60
CA ALA A 78 -30.26 23.76 12.34
C ALA A 78 -31.55 22.93 12.24
N ARG A 79 -31.54 21.60 12.14
CA ARG A 79 -32.74 20.84 11.76
C ARG A 79 -33.86 20.71 12.81
N LEU A 80 -33.62 21.06 14.08
CA LEU A 80 -34.65 21.38 15.07
C LEU A 80 -35.36 22.67 14.72
N SER A 81 -34.60 23.72 14.39
CA SER A 81 -35.13 25.06 14.14
C SER A 81 -35.88 25.16 12.81
N GLU A 82 -35.85 24.11 11.98
CA GLU A 82 -36.82 23.88 10.90
C GLU A 82 -38.27 23.75 11.43
N ASN A 83 -38.45 23.34 12.68
CA ASN A 83 -39.72 23.44 13.40
C ASN A 83 -39.70 24.71 14.31
N PRO A 84 -40.56 25.71 14.06
CA PRO A 84 -40.60 26.95 14.85
C PRO A 84 -40.79 26.76 16.36
N GLU A 85 -41.51 25.70 16.78
CA GLU A 85 -41.78 25.39 18.19
C GLU A 85 -40.52 25.07 19.02
N ASN A 86 -39.42 24.70 18.35
CA ASN A 86 -38.18 24.33 19.01
C ASN A 86 -37.28 25.56 19.24
N ARG A 87 -37.14 25.98 20.51
CA ARG A 87 -36.11 26.95 20.94
C ARG A 87 -34.83 26.19 21.27
N VAL A 88 -33.77 26.39 20.49
CA VAL A 88 -32.54 25.59 20.58
C VAL A 88 -31.37 26.43 21.05
N LEU A 89 -30.61 25.92 22.03
CA LEU A 89 -29.33 26.48 22.43
C LEU A 89 -28.18 25.55 22.00
N LEU A 90 -27.32 26.04 21.11
CA LEU A 90 -26.05 25.44 20.72
C LEU A 90 -24.90 26.11 21.48
N ILE A 91 -24.06 25.34 22.16
CA ILE A 91 -22.79 25.81 22.75
C ILE A 91 -21.59 25.10 22.12
N GLU A 92 -20.42 25.71 22.17
CA GLU A 92 -19.15 25.13 21.71
C GLU A 92 -17.99 25.73 22.50
N ALA A 93 -17.08 24.88 22.97
CA ALA A 93 -15.87 25.30 23.68
C ALA A 93 -14.91 26.10 22.79
N GLY A 94 -14.84 25.78 21.49
CA GLY A 94 -14.05 26.49 20.50
C GLY A 94 -14.63 27.84 20.03
N PRO A 95 -13.84 28.58 19.23
CA PRO A 95 -14.28 29.79 18.55
C PRO A 95 -15.14 29.51 17.31
N GLN A 96 -15.74 30.57 16.76
CA GLN A 96 -16.51 30.53 15.52
C GLN A 96 -15.60 30.38 14.29
N ASP A 97 -16.08 29.74 13.22
CA ASP A 97 -15.36 29.59 11.96
C ASP A 97 -15.47 30.86 11.09
N TYR A 98 -15.00 32.00 11.59
CA TYR A 98 -15.17 33.31 10.94
C TYR A 98 -14.84 33.27 9.43
N TRP A 99 -15.69 33.90 8.61
CA TRP A 99 -15.61 33.78 7.14
C TRP A 99 -14.31 34.35 6.55
N TRP A 100 -13.64 35.25 7.28
CA TRP A 100 -12.35 35.84 6.93
C TRP A 100 -11.14 34.99 7.36
N ASP A 101 -11.30 33.95 8.18
CA ASP A 101 -10.18 33.09 8.58
C ASP A 101 -9.88 32.05 7.50
N TRP A 102 -9.11 32.49 6.51
CA TRP A 102 -8.66 31.69 5.37
C TRP A 102 -8.02 30.36 5.76
N ARG A 103 -7.46 30.22 6.98
CA ARG A 103 -6.82 28.98 7.43
C ARG A 103 -7.82 27.83 7.59
N ILE A 104 -9.07 28.14 7.96
CA ILE A 104 -10.15 27.14 8.02
C ILE A 104 -10.68 26.86 6.61
N HIS A 105 -10.92 27.93 5.83
CA HIS A 105 -11.67 27.85 4.57
C HIS A 105 -10.85 27.41 3.36
N MET A 106 -9.52 27.59 3.36
CA MET A 106 -8.61 27.16 2.28
C MET A 106 -8.21 25.69 2.47
N PRO A 107 -8.57 24.78 1.55
CA PRO A 107 -8.23 23.36 1.65
C PRO A 107 -6.76 23.04 1.94
N ALA A 108 -5.82 23.72 1.26
CA ALA A 108 -4.38 23.47 1.43
C ALA A 108 -3.81 23.92 2.80
N ALA A 109 -4.54 24.71 3.58
CA ALA A 109 -4.09 25.21 4.89
C ALA A 109 -4.18 24.17 6.03
N LEU A 110 -4.70 22.96 5.73
CA LEU A 110 -4.87 21.79 6.62
C LEU A 110 -3.85 21.71 7.78
N MET A 111 -2.57 21.58 7.46
CA MET A 111 -1.50 21.30 8.45
C MET A 111 -1.32 22.43 9.47
N HIS A 112 -1.62 23.68 9.10
CA HIS A 112 -1.49 24.83 10.00
C HIS A 112 -2.48 24.76 11.17
N ASN A 113 -3.68 24.21 10.96
CA ASN A 113 -4.67 24.05 12.02
C ASN A 113 -4.41 22.79 12.87
N LEU A 114 -3.87 21.73 12.25
CA LEU A 114 -3.51 20.51 12.98
C LEU A 114 -2.32 20.76 13.93
N CYS A 115 -1.35 21.60 13.55
CA CYS A 115 -0.17 21.87 14.38
C CYS A 115 -0.38 22.87 15.53
N HIS A 116 -1.54 23.54 15.66
CA HIS A 116 -1.77 24.62 16.64
C HIS A 116 -3.04 24.38 17.47
N ASP A 117 -2.90 24.44 18.79
CA ASP A 117 -3.98 24.29 19.77
C ASP A 117 -5.19 25.23 19.57
N ARG A 118 -5.03 26.40 18.93
CA ARG A 118 -6.08 27.41 18.75
C ARG A 118 -7.43 26.85 18.26
N TYR A 119 -7.39 25.90 17.34
CA TYR A 119 -8.58 25.22 16.80
C TYR A 119 -8.60 23.72 17.11
N ASN A 120 -7.69 23.23 17.97
CA ASN A 120 -7.41 21.81 18.15
C ASN A 120 -7.25 21.46 19.65
N TRP A 121 -7.89 20.39 20.09
CA TRP A 121 -7.77 19.91 21.47
C TRP A 121 -6.38 19.41 21.87
N PHE A 122 -5.55 19.02 20.90
CA PHE A 122 -4.15 18.68 21.13
C PHE A 122 -3.95 17.49 22.11
N TYR A 123 -4.82 16.48 22.02
CA TYR A 123 -4.76 15.29 22.88
C TYR A 123 -3.51 14.45 22.64
N HIS A 124 -3.14 13.68 23.66
CA HIS A 124 -2.11 12.67 23.61
C HIS A 124 -2.63 11.40 24.31
N THR A 125 -2.22 10.22 23.86
CA THR A 125 -2.49 8.95 24.55
C THR A 125 -1.63 8.82 25.80
N ILE A 126 -1.88 7.81 26.64
CA ILE A 126 -0.83 7.28 27.51
C ILE A 126 0.24 6.54 26.69
N ALA A 127 1.36 6.18 27.31
CA ALA A 127 2.38 5.33 26.70
C ALA A 127 1.76 3.99 26.27
N GLN A 128 1.92 3.60 25.00
CA GLN A 128 1.29 2.42 24.43
C GLN A 128 2.23 1.21 24.47
N LYS A 129 2.06 0.38 25.50
CA LYS A 129 2.85 -0.83 25.83
C LYS A 129 3.28 -1.64 24.60
N ASN A 130 2.32 -2.05 23.77
CA ASN A 130 2.56 -2.99 22.67
C ASN A 130 3.27 -2.34 21.47
N VAL A 131 3.49 -1.03 21.47
CA VAL A 131 4.14 -0.30 20.37
C VAL A 131 5.32 0.57 20.83
N ALA A 132 6.12 -0.01 21.75
CA ALA A 132 7.34 0.56 22.34
C ALA A 132 7.09 1.87 23.12
N ASP A 133 6.10 1.84 24.02
CA ASP A 133 5.73 2.90 24.96
C ASP A 133 5.46 4.28 24.33
N ARG A 134 5.20 4.31 23.01
CA ARG A 134 4.97 5.54 22.27
C ARG A 134 3.70 6.23 22.75
N VAL A 135 3.82 7.54 22.98
CA VAL A 135 2.70 8.46 23.18
C VAL A 135 2.28 9.02 21.83
N PHE A 136 1.04 8.75 21.41
CA PHE A 136 0.50 9.21 20.12
C PHE A 136 -0.23 10.53 20.29
N TYR A 137 -0.14 11.37 19.26
CA TYR A 137 -0.85 12.64 19.19
C TYR A 137 -2.20 12.48 18.52
N TRP A 138 -3.26 13.01 19.13
CA TRP A 138 -4.64 12.87 18.66
C TRP A 138 -5.28 14.24 18.38
N PRO A 139 -5.17 14.77 17.14
CA PRO A 139 -5.76 16.05 16.77
C PRO A 139 -7.29 15.95 16.64
N ARG A 140 -8.02 16.86 17.29
CA ARG A 140 -9.50 16.92 17.26
C ARG A 140 -9.95 18.37 17.16
N GLY A 141 -10.93 18.67 16.31
CA GLY A 141 -11.39 20.05 16.11
C GLY A 141 -12.10 20.63 17.33
N ARG A 142 -11.68 21.82 17.73
CA ARG A 142 -12.23 22.72 18.77
C ARG A 142 -12.58 24.05 18.10
N VAL A 143 -13.68 24.07 17.36
CA VAL A 143 -14.12 25.18 16.48
C VAL A 143 -15.53 24.85 15.97
N TRP A 144 -16.29 25.83 15.49
CA TRP A 144 -17.52 25.55 14.74
C TRP A 144 -17.25 24.63 13.53
N GLY A 145 -17.98 23.52 13.47
CA GLY A 145 -17.79 22.38 12.54
C GLY A 145 -16.88 21.28 13.07
N GLY A 146 -16.22 21.51 14.21
CA GLY A 146 -15.28 20.59 14.87
C GLY A 146 -14.27 20.01 13.89
N SER A 147 -14.13 18.68 13.89
CA SER A 147 -13.19 18.00 13.00
C SER A 147 -13.48 18.22 11.52
N SER A 148 -14.71 18.46 11.05
CA SER A 148 -14.96 18.77 9.63
C SER A 148 -14.35 20.10 9.17
N SER A 149 -14.18 21.04 10.11
CA SER A 149 -13.47 22.31 9.88
C SER A 149 -11.94 22.13 9.83
N LEU A 150 -11.40 20.99 10.29
CA LEU A 150 -9.96 20.71 10.33
C LEU A 150 -9.49 19.48 9.52
N ASN A 151 -10.38 18.59 9.06
CA ASN A 151 -10.01 17.30 8.45
C ASN A 151 -9.35 17.43 7.06
N ALA A 152 -8.89 16.30 6.54
CA ALA A 152 -8.36 16.13 5.17
C ALA A 152 -9.36 16.41 4.03
N MET A 153 -10.62 16.72 4.35
CA MET A 153 -11.78 16.87 3.44
C MET A 153 -12.14 15.63 2.60
N VAL A 154 -11.41 14.52 2.70
CA VAL A 154 -11.76 13.24 2.06
C VAL A 154 -13.16 12.80 2.53
N TYR A 155 -14.04 12.50 1.57
CA TYR A 155 -15.40 12.02 1.79
C TYR A 155 -15.50 10.55 1.35
N VAL A 156 -15.54 9.66 2.35
CA VAL A 156 -15.63 8.21 2.16
C VAL A 156 -16.61 7.65 3.18
N ARG A 157 -17.50 6.77 2.73
CA ARG A 157 -18.43 5.99 3.56
C ARG A 157 -17.77 4.68 3.99
N GLY A 158 -18.17 4.14 5.14
CA GLY A 158 -17.89 2.75 5.49
C GLY A 158 -18.54 1.74 4.51
N HIS A 159 -18.10 0.49 4.52
CA HIS A 159 -18.67 -0.55 3.66
C HIS A 159 -20.10 -0.91 4.10
N PRO A 160 -21.03 -1.25 3.18
CA PRO A 160 -22.37 -1.72 3.51
C PRO A 160 -22.42 -2.76 4.65
N LEU A 161 -21.61 -3.81 4.54
CA LEU A 161 -21.56 -4.91 5.50
C LEU A 161 -21.09 -4.49 6.92
N ASP A 162 -20.49 -3.30 7.11
CA ASP A 162 -20.20 -2.80 8.47
C ASP A 162 -21.45 -2.27 9.18
N TYR A 163 -22.39 -1.68 8.44
CA TYR A 163 -23.69 -1.27 8.99
C TYR A 163 -24.59 -2.48 9.21
N ASP A 164 -24.53 -3.48 8.33
CA ASP A 164 -25.24 -4.74 8.51
C ASP A 164 -24.66 -5.50 9.73
N ARG A 165 -23.33 -5.42 9.95
CA ARG A 165 -22.70 -5.88 11.20
C ARG A 165 -23.23 -5.14 12.43
N TRP A 166 -23.40 -3.81 12.39
CA TRP A 166 -24.00 -3.06 13.51
C TRP A 166 -25.37 -3.60 13.92
N GLU A 167 -26.22 -3.99 12.96
CA GLU A 167 -27.52 -4.62 13.28
C GLU A 167 -27.34 -5.99 13.98
N SER A 168 -26.40 -6.82 13.52
CA SER A 168 -26.05 -8.09 14.17
C SER A 168 -25.42 -7.91 15.56
N GLU A 169 -24.70 -6.81 15.79
CA GLU A 169 -24.15 -6.38 17.09
C GLU A 169 -25.23 -5.76 18.01
N GLY A 170 -26.50 -5.78 17.60
CA GLY A 170 -27.65 -5.38 18.39
C GLY A 170 -28.13 -3.93 18.17
N ALA A 171 -27.49 -3.16 17.28
CA ALA A 171 -27.99 -1.85 16.87
C ALA A 171 -29.13 -1.99 15.85
N LYS A 172 -30.26 -2.51 16.33
CA LYS A 172 -31.44 -2.86 15.51
C LYS A 172 -31.86 -1.72 14.58
N GLY A 173 -32.08 -2.06 13.32
CA GLY A 173 -32.44 -1.14 12.26
C GLY A 173 -31.27 -0.30 11.72
N TRP A 174 -30.03 -0.43 12.18
CA TRP A 174 -28.88 0.35 11.68
C TRP A 174 -28.11 -0.28 10.51
N ASN A 175 -28.69 -1.31 9.89
CA ASN A 175 -28.22 -1.90 8.64
C ASN A 175 -28.10 -0.88 7.48
N TYR A 176 -27.38 -1.25 6.42
CA TYR A 176 -27.09 -0.36 5.29
C TYR A 176 -28.36 0.09 4.57
N GLU A 177 -29.37 -0.78 4.44
CA GLU A 177 -30.65 -0.47 3.80
C GLU A 177 -31.38 0.68 4.50
N ASN A 178 -31.33 0.75 5.82
CA ASN A 178 -31.90 1.83 6.62
C ASN A 178 -30.97 3.06 6.74
N CYS A 179 -29.67 2.93 6.43
CA CYS A 179 -28.69 4.02 6.51
C CYS A 179 -28.47 4.76 5.18
N LEU A 180 -28.58 4.07 4.04
CA LEU A 180 -28.44 4.63 2.69
C LEU A 180 -29.38 5.83 2.40
N PRO A 181 -30.67 5.84 2.80
CA PRO A 181 -31.53 7.01 2.64
C PRO A 181 -30.95 8.28 3.28
N TYR A 182 -30.29 8.13 4.43
CA TYR A 182 -29.73 9.26 5.18
C TYR A 182 -28.39 9.74 4.62
N PHE A 183 -27.57 8.84 4.06
CA PHE A 183 -26.42 9.25 3.24
C PHE A 183 -26.87 10.10 2.04
N LYS A 184 -27.95 9.70 1.36
CA LYS A 184 -28.50 10.43 0.20
C LYS A 184 -29.18 11.76 0.59
N LYS A 185 -29.81 11.83 1.77
CA LYS A 185 -30.37 13.07 2.37
C LYS A 185 -29.29 14.10 2.72
N ALA A 186 -28.10 13.64 3.13
CA ALA A 186 -27.01 14.51 3.57
C ALA A 186 -26.29 15.20 2.40
N GLU A 187 -26.02 14.49 1.29
CA GLU A 187 -25.11 14.95 0.24
C GLU A 187 -25.79 15.57 -1.00
N THR A 188 -25.09 16.50 -1.63
CA THR A 188 -25.21 16.78 -3.08
C THR A 188 -23.89 16.37 -3.72
N TYR A 189 -23.88 15.21 -4.36
CA TYR A 189 -22.73 14.76 -5.15
C TYR A 189 -22.79 15.38 -6.55
N ASN A 190 -21.73 16.10 -6.93
CA ASN A 190 -21.67 16.88 -8.17
C ASN A 190 -21.77 16.06 -9.49
N SER A 191 -21.76 14.73 -9.42
CA SER A 191 -21.95 13.83 -10.57
C SER A 191 -23.01 12.76 -10.34
N SER A 192 -23.96 13.03 -9.44
CA SER A 192 -25.13 12.17 -9.17
C SER A 192 -26.05 12.08 -10.39
N LYS A 193 -26.68 10.93 -10.61
CA LYS A 193 -27.70 10.70 -11.65
C LYS A 193 -29.08 11.31 -11.30
N GLY A 194 -29.12 12.27 -10.37
CA GLY A 194 -30.36 12.88 -9.88
C GLY A 194 -31.16 11.92 -8.99
N PRO A 195 -32.51 12.02 -8.97
CA PRO A 195 -33.35 11.17 -8.13
C PRO A 195 -33.23 9.66 -8.41
N SER A 196 -32.83 9.28 -9.63
CA SER A 196 -32.66 7.89 -10.05
C SER A 196 -31.29 7.29 -9.69
N ASP A 197 -30.39 8.05 -9.05
CA ASP A 197 -29.14 7.51 -8.56
C ASP A 197 -29.39 6.53 -7.41
N PRO A 198 -28.96 5.26 -7.48
CA PRO A 198 -29.19 4.31 -6.39
C PRO A 198 -28.40 4.67 -5.12
N TYR A 199 -27.17 5.18 -5.23
CA TYR A 199 -26.25 5.36 -4.10
C TYR A 199 -26.10 6.81 -3.63
N ARG A 200 -26.28 7.79 -4.52
CA ARG A 200 -25.84 9.18 -4.29
C ARG A 200 -26.98 10.15 -4.00
N GLY A 201 -26.66 11.19 -3.24
CA GLY A 201 -27.54 12.33 -3.01
C GLY A 201 -27.33 13.41 -4.07
N TYR A 202 -28.39 14.16 -4.40
CA TYR A 202 -28.37 15.20 -5.44
C TYR A 202 -28.85 16.57 -4.95
N ASN A 203 -29.34 16.66 -3.71
CA ASN A 203 -29.97 17.85 -3.13
C ASN A 203 -29.70 18.05 -1.63
N GLY A 204 -28.87 17.22 -0.99
CA GLY A 204 -28.45 17.40 0.40
C GLY A 204 -27.46 18.57 0.57
N PRO A 205 -27.42 19.25 1.72
CA PRO A 205 -26.64 20.48 1.92
C PRO A 205 -25.11 20.28 1.96
N LEU A 206 -24.63 19.04 2.17
CA LEU A 206 -23.21 18.73 2.08
C LEU A 206 -22.80 18.53 0.62
N HIS A 207 -22.24 19.56 -0.02
CA HIS A 207 -21.65 19.43 -1.35
C HIS A 207 -20.41 18.51 -1.31
N VAL A 208 -20.42 17.51 -2.19
CA VAL A 208 -19.36 16.52 -2.37
C VAL A 208 -18.86 16.57 -3.82
N THR A 209 -17.57 16.87 -4.00
CA THR A 209 -16.90 16.93 -5.30
C THR A 209 -15.88 15.81 -5.45
N ARG A 210 -15.77 15.22 -6.65
CA ARG A 210 -14.69 14.27 -6.93
C ARG A 210 -13.38 15.01 -7.21
N GLY A 211 -12.31 14.69 -6.47
CA GLY A 211 -10.99 15.30 -6.65
C GLY A 211 -10.49 15.16 -8.09
N SER A 212 -9.84 16.19 -8.66
CA SER A 212 -9.55 16.22 -10.09
C SER A 212 -8.52 15.17 -10.53
N ALA A 213 -7.56 14.85 -9.66
CA ALA A 213 -6.47 13.90 -9.87
C ALA A 213 -5.55 14.26 -11.05
N GLU A 214 -5.48 15.55 -11.41
CA GLU A 214 -4.69 16.05 -12.55
C GLU A 214 -3.18 15.94 -12.36
N HIS A 215 -2.70 15.82 -11.11
CA HIS A 215 -1.27 15.66 -10.84
C HIS A 215 -0.76 14.33 -11.41
N PRO A 216 0.36 14.31 -12.17
CA PRO A 216 0.90 13.06 -12.76
C PRO A 216 1.19 11.92 -11.77
N LEU A 217 1.30 12.21 -10.47
CA LEU A 217 1.48 11.20 -9.42
C LEU A 217 0.16 10.53 -9.01
N HIS A 218 -0.95 11.27 -9.00
CA HIS A 218 -2.29 10.69 -8.84
C HIS A 218 -2.63 9.76 -10.02
N GLN A 219 -2.29 10.18 -11.25
CA GLN A 219 -2.46 9.33 -12.44
C GLN A 219 -1.59 8.05 -12.38
N ALA A 220 -0.32 8.17 -11.98
CA ALA A 220 0.56 7.00 -11.80
C ALA A 220 0.05 6.03 -10.72
N PHE A 221 -0.50 6.54 -9.62
CA PHE A 221 -1.09 5.72 -8.55
C PHE A 221 -2.36 4.98 -9.01
N LEU A 222 -3.26 5.65 -9.74
CA LEU A 222 -4.45 5.01 -10.32
C LEU A 222 -4.08 3.94 -11.36
N GLU A 223 -3.04 4.19 -12.16
CA GLU A 223 -2.57 3.25 -13.17
C GLU A 223 -1.89 2.01 -12.55
N ALA A 224 -1.11 2.19 -11.49
CA ALA A 224 -0.58 1.06 -10.70
C ALA A 224 -1.71 0.16 -10.15
N GLY A 225 -2.87 0.74 -9.80
CA GLY A 225 -4.07 -0.01 -9.43
C GLY A 225 -4.63 -0.89 -10.55
N ARG A 226 -4.59 -0.43 -11.81
CA ARG A 226 -5.01 -1.24 -12.97
C ARG A 226 -4.05 -2.37 -13.30
N GLN A 227 -2.78 -2.20 -12.95
CA GLN A 227 -1.71 -3.17 -13.20
C GLN A 227 -1.58 -4.22 -12.07
N HIS A 228 -2.26 -4.01 -10.94
CA HIS A 228 -2.24 -4.89 -9.78
C HIS A 228 -3.59 -5.62 -9.60
N PRO A 229 -3.65 -6.86 -9.06
CA PRO A 229 -4.90 -7.60 -8.86
C PRO A 229 -5.98 -6.92 -8.00
N ILE A 230 -5.62 -5.87 -7.24
CA ILE A 230 -6.58 -4.99 -6.51
C ILE A 230 -7.52 -4.25 -7.49
N GLY A 231 -7.03 -3.93 -8.70
CA GLY A 231 -7.80 -3.25 -9.73
C GLY A 231 -8.17 -1.80 -9.38
N SER A 232 -9.19 -1.29 -10.05
CA SER A 232 -9.72 0.06 -9.85
C SER A 232 -11.23 0.06 -9.55
N SER A 233 -11.69 1.03 -8.77
CA SER A 233 -13.12 1.32 -8.58
C SER A 233 -13.55 2.57 -9.35
N GLU A 234 -14.77 2.54 -9.91
CA GLU A 234 -15.41 3.75 -10.46
C GLU A 234 -16.01 4.64 -9.36
N ASP A 235 -16.48 4.08 -8.24
CA ASP A 235 -17.03 4.83 -7.13
C ASP A 235 -16.95 4.04 -5.81
N MET A 236 -15.97 4.39 -4.98
CA MET A 236 -15.76 3.80 -3.66
C MET A 236 -16.92 4.04 -2.67
N ASN A 237 -17.81 4.98 -2.98
CA ASN A 237 -19.01 5.30 -2.19
C ASN A 237 -20.31 4.72 -2.83
N GLY A 238 -20.18 3.93 -3.90
CA GLY A 238 -21.26 3.34 -4.68
C GLY A 238 -21.21 1.81 -4.70
N TYR A 239 -21.36 1.20 -5.88
CA TYR A 239 -21.50 -0.26 -6.05
C TYR A 239 -20.30 -1.08 -5.54
N LYS A 240 -19.06 -0.64 -5.80
CA LYS A 240 -17.84 -1.39 -5.48
C LYS A 240 -16.84 -0.52 -4.72
N GLN A 241 -16.55 -0.86 -3.47
CA GLN A 241 -15.52 -0.17 -2.69
C GLN A 241 -14.09 -0.57 -3.09
N GLU A 242 -13.85 -1.86 -3.34
CA GLU A 242 -12.51 -2.43 -3.63
C GLU A 242 -11.89 -1.91 -4.94
N GLY A 243 -10.59 -1.59 -4.90
CA GLY A 243 -9.82 -1.03 -6.00
C GLY A 243 -9.26 0.37 -5.70
N LEU A 244 -8.29 0.81 -6.50
CA LEU A 244 -7.79 2.19 -6.46
C LEU A 244 -8.68 3.13 -7.28
N ALA A 245 -8.95 4.34 -6.76
CA ALA A 245 -9.92 5.26 -7.32
C ALA A 245 -9.65 6.73 -6.95
N ARG A 246 -10.32 7.65 -7.66
CA ARG A 246 -10.38 9.07 -7.31
C ARG A 246 -11.25 9.22 -6.06
N MET A 247 -10.74 9.92 -5.05
CA MET A 247 -11.47 10.19 -3.82
C MET A 247 -12.43 11.36 -4.02
N ASP A 248 -13.57 11.28 -3.33
CA ASP A 248 -14.48 12.40 -3.22
C ASP A 248 -14.10 13.29 -2.03
N MET A 249 -14.56 14.54 -2.04
CA MET A 249 -14.07 15.60 -1.17
C MET A 249 -15.20 16.53 -0.74
N THR A 250 -15.24 16.92 0.53
CA THR A 250 -16.08 18.01 1.04
C THR A 250 -15.43 19.37 0.73
N ILE A 251 -15.29 19.66 -0.57
CA ILE A 251 -14.78 20.92 -1.11
C ILE A 251 -15.84 21.46 -2.09
N TYR A 252 -16.19 22.73 -1.95
CA TYR A 252 -17.19 23.40 -2.79
C TYR A 252 -16.74 24.81 -3.14
N LYS A 253 -16.77 25.15 -4.45
CA LYS A 253 -16.31 26.44 -5.00
C LYS A 253 -14.92 26.87 -4.46
N GLY A 254 -14.01 25.89 -4.35
CA GLY A 254 -12.63 26.07 -3.88
C GLY A 254 -12.44 26.24 -2.37
N LYS A 255 -13.52 26.16 -1.59
CA LYS A 255 -13.49 26.24 -0.12
C LYS A 255 -13.76 24.89 0.51
N ARG A 256 -13.21 24.68 1.71
CA ARG A 256 -13.64 23.61 2.63
C ARG A 256 -15.15 23.71 2.88
N TRP A 257 -15.86 22.61 2.71
CA TRP A 257 -17.29 22.50 3.00
C TRP A 257 -17.52 21.73 4.30
N SER A 258 -17.26 22.40 5.44
CA SER A 258 -17.48 21.85 6.78
C SER A 258 -18.98 21.76 7.12
N THR A 259 -19.32 21.04 8.20
CA THR A 259 -20.71 21.00 8.70
C THR A 259 -21.23 22.38 9.09
N SER A 260 -20.36 23.29 9.57
CA SER A 260 -20.72 24.70 9.81
C SER A 260 -21.19 25.39 8.53
N SER A 261 -20.42 25.27 7.44
CA SER A 261 -20.76 25.84 6.14
C SER A 261 -22.03 25.24 5.53
N ALA A 262 -22.20 23.92 5.62
CA ALA A 262 -23.34 23.22 5.02
C ALA A 262 -24.67 23.44 5.78
N TYR A 263 -24.65 23.46 7.11
CA TYR A 263 -25.88 23.36 7.92
C TYR A 263 -26.11 24.51 8.91
N LEU A 264 -25.10 24.92 9.68
CA LEU A 264 -25.31 25.96 10.70
C LEU A 264 -25.49 27.33 10.04
N ARG A 265 -24.61 27.73 9.12
CA ARG A 265 -24.68 29.06 8.48
C ARG A 265 -26.03 29.35 7.81
N PRO A 266 -26.65 28.42 7.05
CA PRO A 266 -28.01 28.62 6.53
C PRO A 266 -29.10 28.75 7.61
N ALA A 267 -28.88 28.20 8.80
CA ALA A 267 -29.85 28.22 9.90
C ALA A 267 -29.67 29.40 10.88
N LEU A 268 -28.53 30.10 10.90
CA LEU A 268 -28.28 31.26 11.76
C LEU A 268 -29.26 32.43 11.56
N SER A 269 -30.03 32.43 10.47
CA SER A 269 -31.11 33.40 10.19
C SER A 269 -32.40 33.11 10.96
N ARG A 270 -32.53 31.95 11.61
CA ARG A 270 -33.77 31.50 12.24
C ARG A 270 -33.86 32.01 13.69
N PRO A 271 -34.97 32.66 14.10
CA PRO A 271 -35.05 33.37 15.39
C PRO A 271 -35.08 32.44 16.61
N ASN A 272 -35.43 31.17 16.40
CA ASN A 272 -35.52 30.12 17.41
C ASN A 272 -34.19 29.34 17.62
N LEU A 273 -33.13 29.69 16.90
CA LEU A 273 -31.79 29.16 17.09
C LEU A 273 -30.89 30.18 17.81
N HIS A 274 -30.36 29.81 18.96
CA HIS A 274 -29.36 30.57 19.70
C HIS A 274 -28.02 29.81 19.72
N THR A 275 -26.92 30.53 19.48
CA THR A 275 -25.57 29.95 19.45
C THR A 275 -24.65 30.66 20.44
N SER A 276 -23.66 29.92 20.97
CA SER A 276 -22.61 30.44 21.81
C SER A 276 -21.27 29.78 21.52
N SER A 277 -20.18 30.39 21.98
CA SER A 277 -18.80 30.01 21.62
C SER A 277 -17.84 30.40 22.74
N GLY A 278 -16.78 29.64 22.96
CA GLY A 278 -15.94 29.80 24.15
C GLY A 278 -16.64 29.35 25.45
N ILE A 279 -17.56 28.38 25.34
CA ILE A 279 -18.31 27.79 26.46
C ILE A 279 -18.09 26.28 26.45
N THR A 280 -17.32 25.79 27.43
CA THR A 280 -17.16 24.35 27.70
C THR A 280 -18.28 23.89 28.60
N CYS A 281 -19.00 22.84 28.21
CA CYS A 281 -19.86 22.09 29.13
C CYS A 281 -18.98 21.28 30.08
N THR A 282 -19.24 21.39 31.39
CA THR A 282 -18.48 20.67 32.43
C THR A 282 -19.26 19.52 33.03
N ARG A 283 -20.60 19.63 33.09
CA ARG A 283 -21.48 18.64 33.71
C ARG A 283 -22.93 18.77 33.25
N VAL A 284 -23.64 17.66 33.17
CA VAL A 284 -25.11 17.60 33.12
C VAL A 284 -25.65 17.57 34.54
N LEU A 285 -26.64 18.42 34.80
CA LEU A 285 -27.38 18.48 36.05
C LEU A 285 -28.59 17.57 35.95
N PHE A 286 -28.73 16.66 36.92
CA PHE A 286 -29.82 15.69 37.01
C PHE A 286 -30.75 16.01 38.20
N ASP A 287 -32.00 15.62 38.05
CA ASP A 287 -33.00 15.48 39.11
C ASP A 287 -33.48 14.03 39.08
N GLY A 288 -33.18 13.25 40.13
CA GLY A 288 -33.16 11.79 40.03
C GLY A 288 -32.22 11.33 38.90
N SER A 289 -32.75 10.57 37.93
CA SER A 289 -32.06 10.17 36.70
C SER A 289 -32.38 11.07 35.48
N ARG A 290 -33.13 12.16 35.66
CA ARG A 290 -33.64 13.03 34.59
C ARG A 290 -32.74 14.23 34.38
N ALA A 291 -32.22 14.40 33.16
CA ALA A 291 -31.39 15.55 32.80
C ALA A 291 -32.23 16.85 32.75
N VAL A 292 -31.83 17.88 33.51
CA VAL A 292 -32.64 19.11 33.73
C VAL A 292 -31.91 20.43 33.45
N GLY A 293 -30.57 20.44 33.45
CA GLY A 293 -29.76 21.62 33.14
C GLY A 293 -28.31 21.29 32.82
N ILE A 294 -27.51 22.28 32.41
CA ILE A 294 -26.05 22.10 32.24
C ILE A 294 -25.27 23.10 33.10
N GLU A 295 -24.09 22.63 33.52
CA GLU A 295 -23.05 23.41 34.15
C GLU A 295 -21.95 23.69 33.11
N PHE A 296 -21.47 24.94 33.06
CA PHE A 296 -20.50 25.34 32.05
C PHE A 296 -19.51 26.39 32.57
N ILE A 297 -18.35 26.44 31.93
CA ILE A 297 -17.34 27.48 32.14
C ILE A 297 -17.22 28.30 30.84
N ARG A 298 -17.38 29.62 30.98
CA ARG A 298 -17.19 30.58 29.89
C ARG A 298 -15.83 31.26 30.05
N LYS A 299 -14.86 30.93 29.20
CA LYS A 299 -13.56 31.60 29.19
C LYS A 299 -12.96 31.67 27.78
N ILE A 300 -12.50 32.87 27.41
CA ILE A 300 -11.71 33.09 26.20
C ILE A 300 -10.32 32.49 26.44
N ASN A 301 -9.92 31.52 25.61
CA ASN A 301 -8.75 30.65 25.78
C ASN A 301 -8.88 29.71 27.01
N PHE A 302 -9.71 28.68 26.86
CA PHE A 302 -9.92 27.62 27.87
C PHE A 302 -9.68 26.24 27.27
N PHE A 303 -9.08 25.36 28.05
CA PHE A 303 -8.87 23.95 27.70
C PHE A 303 -9.72 23.12 28.66
N GLY A 304 -10.80 22.54 28.13
CA GLY A 304 -11.70 21.61 28.82
C GLY A 304 -12.72 21.04 27.84
N THR A 305 -12.82 19.72 27.81
CA THR A 305 -13.86 18.87 27.19
C THR A 305 -14.74 19.45 26.08
N ASP A 306 -14.54 19.03 24.81
CA ASP A 306 -15.62 18.93 23.80
C ASP A 306 -15.22 18.16 22.49
N SER A 307 -15.34 16.81 22.49
CA SER A 307 -15.06 15.90 21.35
C SER A 307 -15.56 14.46 21.66
N ALA A 308 -15.53 13.49 20.73
CA ALA A 308 -15.93 12.09 21.00
C ALA A 308 -15.07 11.36 22.06
N ILE A 309 -13.88 11.92 22.34
CA ILE A 309 -13.03 11.56 23.48
C ILE A 309 -13.64 12.04 24.81
N ASN A 310 -14.33 13.17 24.77
CA ASN A 310 -14.88 13.85 25.94
C ASN A 310 -16.34 13.50 26.22
N SER A 311 -17.08 12.91 25.28
CA SER A 311 -18.44 12.39 25.52
C SER A 311 -18.50 11.41 26.72
N PRO A 312 -17.63 10.37 26.80
CA PRO A 312 -17.54 9.54 28.00
C PRO A 312 -17.00 10.30 29.23
N GLN A 313 -16.07 11.24 29.06
CA GLN A 313 -15.59 12.08 30.18
C GLN A 313 -16.73 12.92 30.78
N LEU A 314 -17.56 13.54 29.95
CA LEU A 314 -18.66 14.41 30.37
C LEU A 314 -19.80 13.60 31.01
N LEU A 315 -20.08 12.39 30.52
CA LEU A 315 -20.96 11.43 31.21
C LEU A 315 -20.42 11.09 32.62
N MET A 316 -19.15 10.65 32.73
CA MET A 316 -18.55 10.27 34.01
C MET A 316 -18.46 11.45 34.99
N LEU A 317 -18.14 12.66 34.52
CA LEU A 317 -18.17 13.89 35.32
C LEU A 317 -19.57 14.26 35.81
N SER A 318 -20.60 13.78 35.12
CA SER A 318 -22.03 13.96 35.47
C SER A 318 -22.60 12.79 36.28
N GLY A 319 -21.75 11.87 36.74
CA GLY A 319 -22.17 10.71 37.54
C GLY A 319 -22.71 9.53 36.74
N VAL A 320 -22.60 9.54 35.42
CA VAL A 320 -23.08 8.46 34.53
C VAL A 320 -21.89 7.69 33.97
N GLY A 321 -21.71 6.44 34.39
CA GLY A 321 -20.58 5.62 33.96
C GLY A 321 -20.25 4.51 34.97
N PRO A 322 -19.07 3.87 34.90
CA PRO A 322 -18.75 2.74 35.77
C PRO A 322 -18.67 3.20 37.23
N ALA A 323 -19.61 2.75 38.08
CA ALA A 323 -19.81 3.33 39.41
C ALA A 323 -18.55 3.32 40.28
N ASN A 324 -17.73 2.28 40.18
CA ASN A 324 -16.46 2.18 40.92
C ASN A 324 -15.44 3.25 40.48
N HIS A 325 -15.37 3.57 39.18
CA HIS A 325 -14.48 4.61 38.66
C HIS A 325 -14.99 6.01 38.98
N VAL A 326 -16.30 6.24 38.87
CA VAL A 326 -16.95 7.52 39.20
C VAL A 326 -16.81 7.84 40.70
N LYS A 327 -17.05 6.86 41.59
CA LYS A 327 -16.83 6.99 43.05
C LYS A 327 -15.37 7.29 43.40
N ALA A 328 -14.40 6.68 42.70
CA ALA A 328 -12.97 6.89 42.93
C ALA A 328 -12.47 8.33 42.61
N HIS A 329 -13.33 9.19 42.03
CA HIS A 329 -13.06 10.60 41.80
C HIS A 329 -13.95 11.54 42.65
N ASP A 330 -14.53 11.05 43.74
CA ASP A 330 -15.47 11.79 44.61
C ASP A 330 -16.74 12.29 43.90
N ILE A 331 -17.15 11.65 42.80
CA ILE A 331 -18.31 12.05 42.01
C ILE A 331 -19.54 11.22 42.43
N PRO A 332 -20.68 11.85 42.76
CA PRO A 332 -21.92 11.12 43.01
C PRO A 332 -22.36 10.33 41.76
N VAL A 333 -22.68 9.05 41.93
CA VAL A 333 -23.20 8.20 40.85
C VAL A 333 -24.69 8.47 40.68
N VAL A 334 -25.09 8.79 39.45
CA VAL A 334 -26.48 8.94 39.00
C VAL A 334 -26.96 7.66 38.33
N VAL A 335 -26.14 7.07 37.46
CA VAL A 335 -26.40 5.77 36.81
C VAL A 335 -25.09 4.99 36.67
N ASP A 336 -25.09 3.72 37.09
CA ASP A 336 -23.99 2.80 36.81
C ASP A 336 -24.12 2.28 35.37
N LEU A 337 -23.20 2.69 34.49
CA LEU A 337 -23.09 2.22 33.11
C LEU A 337 -21.64 1.78 32.85
N PRO A 338 -21.29 0.51 33.05
CA PRO A 338 -19.90 0.04 32.92
C PRO A 338 -19.34 0.16 31.50
N GLY A 339 -20.20 0.26 30.48
CA GLY A 339 -19.79 0.50 29.08
C GLY A 339 -19.26 1.91 28.79
N VAL A 340 -19.51 2.92 29.63
CA VAL A 340 -19.07 4.30 29.37
C VAL A 340 -17.55 4.38 29.42
N GLY A 341 -16.96 4.85 28.32
CA GLY A 341 -15.52 4.94 28.15
C GLY A 341 -14.84 3.61 27.80
N GLN A 342 -15.58 2.51 27.57
CA GLN A 342 -15.01 1.22 27.15
C GLN A 342 -15.22 0.99 25.65
N ASN A 343 -14.63 -0.06 25.06
CA ASN A 343 -14.78 -0.39 23.63
C ASN A 343 -14.23 0.70 22.68
N LEU A 344 -13.32 1.57 23.15
CA LEU A 344 -12.66 2.58 22.30
C LEU A 344 -11.95 1.87 21.14
N THR A 345 -12.27 2.28 19.90
CA THR A 345 -11.72 1.72 18.66
C THR A 345 -11.24 2.85 17.75
N ASP A 346 -10.10 2.68 17.09
CA ASP A 346 -9.46 3.67 16.20
C ASP A 346 -8.82 2.98 14.98
N HIS A 347 -8.72 3.67 13.85
CA HIS A 347 -8.04 3.17 12.64
C HIS A 347 -6.52 3.38 12.71
N LEU A 348 -5.76 2.57 11.96
CA LEU A 348 -4.32 2.44 12.15
C LEU A 348 -3.56 2.48 10.80
N GLU A 349 -3.16 3.68 10.32
CA GLU A 349 -2.49 3.96 9.01
C GLU A 349 -0.95 4.26 9.05
N ILE A 350 -0.10 3.64 8.23
CA ILE A 350 1.30 4.07 7.97
C ILE A 350 1.38 5.12 6.89
N TYR A 351 2.40 5.97 7.00
CA TYR A 351 2.88 6.78 5.88
C TYR A 351 4.05 6.04 5.21
N VAL A 352 3.78 5.27 4.16
CA VAL A 352 4.82 4.68 3.30
C VAL A 352 5.40 5.79 2.43
N GLN A 353 6.62 6.25 2.71
CA GLN A 353 7.22 7.42 2.05
C GLN A 353 8.28 7.00 1.02
N GLN A 354 8.13 7.45 -0.22
CA GLN A 354 9.04 7.12 -1.32
C GLN A 354 9.63 8.38 -1.97
N LYS A 355 10.96 8.40 -2.15
CA LYS A 355 11.68 9.47 -2.86
C LYS A 355 11.24 9.51 -4.32
N CYS A 356 10.82 10.68 -4.81
CA CYS A 356 10.34 10.84 -6.17
C CYS A 356 11.51 11.03 -7.15
N LYS A 357 11.58 10.22 -8.22
CA LYS A 357 12.62 10.31 -9.26
C LYS A 357 12.60 11.63 -10.06
N LYS A 358 11.53 12.45 -9.94
CA LYS A 358 11.38 13.75 -10.64
C LYS A 358 10.99 14.85 -9.65
N PRO A 359 11.41 16.12 -9.84
CA PRO A 359 11.15 17.24 -8.92
C PRO A 359 9.71 17.80 -9.02
N ILE A 360 8.71 16.93 -9.17
CA ILE A 360 7.32 17.28 -9.48
C ILE A 360 6.40 17.37 -8.26
N THR A 361 6.85 16.91 -7.09
CA THR A 361 6.05 16.86 -5.86
C THR A 361 5.77 18.24 -5.27
N LEU A 362 4.87 18.32 -4.29
CA LEU A 362 4.49 19.57 -3.63
C LEU A 362 5.62 20.23 -2.82
N TYR A 363 6.76 19.56 -2.61
CA TYR A 363 7.90 20.06 -1.82
C TYR A 363 8.33 21.49 -2.16
N ASN A 364 8.44 21.84 -3.45
CA ASN A 364 8.84 23.19 -3.87
C ASN A 364 7.68 24.22 -3.84
N LYS A 365 6.45 23.77 -3.57
CA LYS A 365 5.21 24.56 -3.66
C LYS A 365 4.61 24.87 -2.28
N SER A 366 4.79 23.98 -1.30
CA SER A 366 4.19 24.06 0.04
C SER A 366 5.21 24.23 1.18
N SER A 367 6.50 24.44 0.86
CA SER A 367 7.56 24.64 1.86
C SER A 367 7.92 26.11 2.03
N TRP A 368 8.12 26.54 3.28
CA TRP A 368 8.64 27.86 3.65
C TRP A 368 10.01 28.19 3.04
N LYS A 369 10.73 27.20 2.50
CA LYS A 369 11.94 27.39 1.69
C LYS A 369 11.67 28.14 0.37
N PHE A 370 10.43 28.15 -0.11
CA PHE A 370 10.01 28.78 -1.37
C PHE A 370 8.78 29.70 -1.16
N PRO A 371 8.91 30.76 -0.34
CA PRO A 371 7.76 31.55 0.12
C PRO A 371 7.02 32.25 -1.04
N HIS A 372 7.73 32.58 -2.13
CA HIS A 372 7.13 33.13 -3.35
C HIS A 372 6.07 32.21 -3.98
N ASN A 373 6.26 30.89 -3.93
CA ASN A 373 5.27 29.92 -4.43
C ASN A 373 4.05 29.85 -3.52
N MET A 374 4.25 29.86 -2.20
CA MET A 374 3.16 29.89 -1.22
C MET A 374 2.34 31.19 -1.34
N ILE A 375 3.01 32.34 -1.52
CA ILE A 375 2.36 33.64 -1.76
C ILE A 375 1.57 33.60 -3.07
N LYS A 376 2.14 33.08 -4.16
CA LYS A 376 1.44 32.95 -5.46
C LYS A 376 0.18 32.08 -5.34
N ILE A 377 0.27 30.93 -4.68
CA ILE A 377 -0.86 30.01 -4.46
C ILE A 377 -1.93 30.68 -3.58
N GLY A 378 -1.52 31.41 -2.54
CA GLY A 378 -2.42 32.19 -1.70
C GLY A 378 -3.17 33.27 -2.49
N LEU A 379 -2.45 34.07 -3.30
CA LEU A 379 -3.03 35.10 -4.15
C LEU A 379 -3.99 34.53 -5.21
N GLU A 380 -3.62 33.42 -5.86
CA GLU A 380 -4.48 32.71 -6.81
C GLU A 380 -5.80 32.27 -6.15
N TRP A 381 -5.72 31.69 -4.95
CA TRP A 381 -6.91 31.30 -4.18
C TRP A 381 -7.73 32.52 -3.73
N PHE A 382 -7.11 33.57 -3.17
CA PHE A 382 -7.84 34.78 -2.76
C PHE A 382 -8.54 35.48 -3.93
N ALA A 383 -7.93 35.52 -5.12
CA ALA A 383 -8.49 36.17 -6.30
C ALA A 383 -9.55 35.32 -7.04
N THR A 384 -9.40 33.98 -7.07
CA THR A 384 -10.21 33.12 -7.97
C THR A 384 -10.86 31.91 -7.31
N GLN A 385 -10.44 31.55 -6.08
CA GLN A 385 -10.81 30.30 -5.39
C GLN A 385 -10.49 29.04 -6.22
N LYS A 386 -9.40 29.09 -6.99
CA LYS A 386 -8.86 27.97 -7.79
C LYS A 386 -7.39 27.72 -7.43
N GLY A 387 -6.71 26.92 -8.26
CA GLY A 387 -5.30 26.59 -8.07
C GLY A 387 -5.05 25.61 -6.93
N LEU A 388 -3.78 25.46 -6.56
CA LEU A 388 -3.36 24.47 -5.56
C LEU A 388 -3.95 24.74 -4.16
N GLY A 389 -4.28 26.00 -3.83
CA GLY A 389 -4.92 26.35 -2.56
C GLY A 389 -6.31 25.73 -2.37
N ALA A 390 -6.98 25.38 -3.48
CA ALA A 390 -8.34 24.85 -3.53
C ALA A 390 -8.44 23.32 -3.40
N SER A 391 -7.33 22.60 -3.16
CA SER A 391 -7.31 21.14 -2.96
C SER A 391 -6.67 20.76 -1.62
N SER A 392 -7.02 19.59 -1.07
CA SER A 392 -6.30 18.98 0.06
C SER A 392 -5.13 18.08 -0.38
N HIS A 393 -5.00 17.85 -1.69
CA HIS A 393 -4.02 16.97 -2.33
C HIS A 393 -4.14 15.48 -2.03
N LEU A 394 -5.19 15.05 -1.30
CA LEU A 394 -5.57 13.66 -1.09
C LEU A 394 -6.67 13.24 -2.08
N GLU A 395 -6.38 13.40 -3.38
CA GLU A 395 -7.37 13.27 -4.47
C GLU A 395 -7.54 11.84 -5.00
N THR A 396 -6.67 10.91 -4.59
CA THR A 396 -6.74 9.49 -4.97
C THR A 396 -6.39 8.61 -3.78
N GLY A 397 -6.95 7.40 -3.78
CA GLY A 397 -6.74 6.39 -2.76
C GLY A 397 -7.38 5.09 -3.20
N GLY A 398 -7.88 4.29 -2.28
CA GLY A 398 -8.61 3.08 -2.61
C GLY A 398 -8.82 2.16 -1.42
N PHE A 399 -9.27 0.95 -1.73
CA PHE A 399 -9.51 -0.11 -0.75
C PHE A 399 -9.04 -1.47 -1.26
N ALA A 400 -8.61 -2.34 -0.35
CA ALA A 400 -8.25 -3.74 -0.65
C ALA A 400 -8.59 -4.67 0.52
N ARG A 401 -8.50 -5.98 0.26
CA ARG A 401 -8.58 -7.03 1.29
C ARG A 401 -7.21 -7.60 1.62
N SER A 402 -6.95 -7.90 2.90
CA SER A 402 -5.67 -8.48 3.36
C SER A 402 -5.56 -10.00 3.18
N SER A 403 -6.66 -10.69 2.85
CA SER A 403 -6.70 -12.06 2.29
C SER A 403 -7.97 -12.25 1.44
N GLN A 404 -8.03 -13.33 0.65
CA GLN A 404 -9.22 -13.68 -0.13
C GLN A 404 -10.37 -14.23 0.73
N GLU A 405 -10.09 -14.67 1.96
CA GLU A 405 -11.05 -15.23 2.92
C GLU A 405 -11.98 -14.16 3.50
N ILE A 406 -11.57 -12.88 3.39
CA ILE A 406 -12.31 -11.74 3.92
C ILE A 406 -13.41 -11.34 2.94
N ALA A 407 -14.62 -11.10 3.47
CA ALA A 407 -15.79 -10.73 2.67
C ALA A 407 -15.65 -9.36 1.99
N HIS A 408 -15.19 -8.32 2.72
CA HIS A 408 -15.09 -6.96 2.20
C HIS A 408 -13.82 -6.22 2.66
N PRO A 409 -13.33 -5.20 1.92
CA PRO A 409 -12.07 -4.50 2.21
C PRO A 409 -11.85 -4.10 3.66
N ASP A 410 -10.71 -4.52 4.21
CA ASP A 410 -10.18 -4.18 5.55
C ASP A 410 -9.02 -3.18 5.49
N ILE A 411 -8.48 -2.90 4.30
CA ILE A 411 -7.40 -1.94 4.07
C ILE A 411 -7.94 -0.70 3.35
N GLN A 412 -7.63 0.50 3.86
CA GLN A 412 -7.78 1.76 3.11
C GLN A 412 -6.42 2.32 2.68
N PHE A 413 -6.38 2.96 1.50
CA PHE A 413 -5.25 3.75 1.01
C PHE A 413 -5.64 5.21 0.78
N HIS A 414 -4.77 6.17 1.10
CA HIS A 414 -4.83 7.56 0.62
C HIS A 414 -3.48 7.99 0.06
N PHE A 415 -3.43 8.54 -1.15
CA PHE A 415 -2.18 8.96 -1.79
C PHE A 415 -1.96 10.47 -1.69
N LEU A 416 -0.77 10.88 -1.24
CA LEU A 416 -0.36 12.28 -1.16
C LEU A 416 0.92 12.53 -1.99
N PRO A 417 0.95 13.50 -2.93
CA PRO A 417 2.15 13.90 -3.67
C PRO A 417 3.10 14.80 -2.85
N SER A 418 3.28 14.46 -1.57
CA SER A 418 4.17 15.10 -0.59
C SER A 418 4.46 14.11 0.54
N THR A 419 5.31 14.49 1.49
CA THR A 419 5.51 13.77 2.76
C THR A 419 4.94 14.56 3.95
N VAL A 420 4.54 13.83 5.00
CA VAL A 420 4.15 14.36 6.31
C VAL A 420 5.08 13.73 7.35
N HIS A 421 5.77 14.56 8.13
CA HIS A 421 6.65 14.09 9.21
C HIS A 421 6.18 14.72 10.53
N ASN A 422 6.11 13.92 11.60
CA ASN A 422 5.65 14.35 12.92
C ASN A 422 4.33 15.16 12.85
N ASP A 423 3.29 14.57 12.24
CA ASP A 423 1.96 15.19 12.02
C ASP A 423 1.96 16.54 11.27
N GLY A 424 3.00 16.79 10.48
CA GLY A 424 3.19 18.04 9.73
C GLY A 424 3.98 19.10 10.49
N ARG A 425 4.38 18.83 11.76
CA ARG A 425 5.24 19.71 12.56
C ARG A 425 6.66 19.83 12.00
N SER A 426 7.12 18.85 11.21
CA SER A 426 8.45 18.88 10.60
C SER A 426 8.40 18.78 9.07
N VAL A 427 9.26 19.58 8.44
CA VAL A 427 9.30 19.75 6.97
C VAL A 427 10.13 18.64 6.34
N GLY A 428 9.63 18.05 5.25
CA GLY A 428 10.37 17.06 4.46
C GLY A 428 11.68 17.62 3.89
N ARG A 429 12.67 16.74 3.66
CA ARG A 429 14.01 17.15 3.22
C ARG A 429 14.24 17.09 1.71
N CYS A 430 13.36 16.44 0.95
CA CYS A 430 13.50 16.26 -0.50
C CYS A 430 12.15 16.06 -1.21
N HIS A 431 12.19 15.94 -2.54
CA HIS A 431 11.04 15.52 -3.32
C HIS A 431 10.69 14.05 -3.02
N ALA A 432 9.59 13.84 -2.30
CA ALA A 432 9.01 12.55 -1.99
C ALA A 432 7.48 12.63 -2.07
N TYR A 433 6.85 11.47 -2.22
CA TYR A 433 5.40 11.25 -2.08
C TYR A 433 5.17 10.18 -1.01
N GLN A 434 3.92 10.00 -0.57
CA GLN A 434 3.59 8.95 0.37
C GLN A 434 2.22 8.32 0.09
N VAL A 435 2.07 7.08 0.53
CA VAL A 435 0.78 6.40 0.64
C VAL A 435 0.47 6.24 2.12
N HIS A 436 -0.68 6.76 2.53
CA HIS A 436 -1.35 6.40 3.78
C HIS A 436 -2.00 5.04 3.56
N VAL A 437 -1.74 4.06 4.43
CA VAL A 437 -2.22 2.68 4.28
C VAL A 437 -2.60 2.18 5.66
N GLY A 438 -3.79 1.64 5.92
CA GLY A 438 -4.14 1.18 7.27
C GLY A 438 -5.26 0.16 7.38
N THR A 439 -5.27 -0.56 8.52
CA THR A 439 -6.37 -1.46 8.89
C THR A 439 -7.60 -0.68 9.38
N MET A 440 -8.75 -1.15 8.89
CA MET A 440 -10.05 -0.51 9.02
C MET A 440 -11.01 -1.30 9.94
N ARG A 441 -10.58 -2.44 10.50
CA ARG A 441 -11.42 -3.30 11.36
C ARG A 441 -10.65 -3.93 12.52
N THR A 442 -9.78 -3.15 13.17
CA THR A 442 -8.98 -3.60 14.30
C THR A 442 -9.81 -4.30 15.39
N LYS A 443 -9.24 -5.36 15.99
CA LYS A 443 -9.86 -6.14 17.08
C LYS A 443 -9.45 -5.64 18.47
N SER A 444 -8.34 -4.92 18.60
CA SER A 444 -7.94 -4.24 19.83
C SER A 444 -9.05 -3.32 20.37
N ARG A 445 -9.19 -3.27 21.68
CA ARG A 445 -10.16 -2.40 22.37
C ARG A 445 -9.48 -1.66 23.50
N GLY A 446 -9.59 -0.34 23.45
CA GLY A 446 -9.08 0.57 24.45
C GLY A 446 -10.16 1.09 25.40
N CYS A 447 -9.77 2.07 26.23
CA CYS A 447 -10.66 2.81 27.09
C CYS A 447 -10.33 4.31 27.19
N ILE A 448 -11.31 5.07 27.68
CA ILE A 448 -11.19 6.47 28.10
C ILE A 448 -11.64 6.54 29.55
N LYS A 449 -10.80 7.09 30.43
CA LYS A 449 -11.05 7.20 31.87
C LYS A 449 -10.87 8.65 32.33
N LEU A 450 -11.49 9.04 33.44
CA LEU A 450 -11.20 10.33 34.04
C LEU A 450 -9.74 10.35 34.54
N ALA A 451 -9.04 11.45 34.28
CA ALA A 451 -7.76 11.74 34.93
C ALA A 451 -7.94 12.49 36.27
N SER A 452 -9.11 13.12 36.45
CA SER A 452 -9.47 13.95 37.59
C SER A 452 -10.97 14.30 37.52
N LYS A 453 -11.54 14.74 38.64
CA LYS A 453 -12.84 15.43 38.70
C LYS A 453 -12.83 16.85 38.14
N ASP A 454 -11.65 17.38 37.79
CA ASP A 454 -11.51 18.67 37.12
C ASP A 454 -11.75 18.54 35.60
N PRO A 455 -12.83 19.15 35.02
CA PRO A 455 -13.15 19.08 33.59
C PRO A 455 -12.09 19.71 32.67
N ARG A 456 -11.14 20.47 33.23
CA ARG A 456 -10.02 21.07 32.49
C ARG A 456 -8.90 20.08 32.17
N ARG A 457 -8.86 18.95 32.87
CA ARG A 457 -7.85 17.91 32.64
C ARG A 457 -8.29 17.05 31.46
N HIS A 458 -7.38 16.82 30.52
CA HIS A 458 -7.58 15.83 29.47
C HIS A 458 -7.82 14.45 30.13
N PRO A 459 -8.67 13.60 29.54
CA PRO A 459 -8.92 12.27 30.09
C PRO A 459 -7.70 11.38 29.89
N ILE A 460 -7.65 10.26 30.61
CA ILE A 460 -6.74 9.17 30.29
C ILE A 460 -7.27 8.53 29.00
N ILE A 461 -6.48 8.58 27.94
CA ILE A 461 -6.80 8.03 26.62
C ILE A 461 -5.86 6.86 26.39
N ASP A 462 -6.42 5.66 26.35
CA ASP A 462 -5.67 4.43 26.10
C ASP A 462 -6.34 3.63 24.97
N PRO A 463 -5.90 3.79 23.71
CA PRO A 463 -6.42 3.01 22.58
C PRO A 463 -6.09 1.52 22.66
N ASN A 464 -5.13 1.13 23.51
CA ASN A 464 -4.62 -0.24 23.62
C ASN A 464 -4.20 -0.81 22.25
N TYR A 465 -3.45 -0.03 21.47
CA TYR A 465 -3.09 -0.39 20.08
C TYR A 465 -2.30 -1.71 20.00
N LEU A 466 -2.69 -2.60 19.08
CA LEU A 466 -2.03 -3.89 18.80
C LEU A 466 -1.94 -4.84 20.00
N ASP A 467 -3.00 -4.88 20.81
CA ASP A 467 -3.15 -5.85 21.91
C ASP A 467 -3.74 -7.18 21.43
N HIS A 468 -4.61 -7.16 20.41
CA HIS A 468 -5.13 -8.37 19.80
C HIS A 468 -4.17 -8.94 18.74
N GLU A 469 -3.88 -10.25 18.78
CA GLU A 469 -2.86 -10.88 17.94
C GLU A 469 -3.17 -10.76 16.43
N ASP A 470 -4.44 -10.85 16.03
CA ASP A 470 -4.84 -10.66 14.63
C ASP A 470 -4.55 -9.25 14.11
N ASP A 471 -4.57 -8.22 14.97
CA ASP A 471 -4.12 -6.89 14.54
C ASP A 471 -2.67 -6.98 14.08
N TRP A 472 -1.77 -7.69 14.78
CA TRP A 472 -0.41 -7.92 14.30
C TRP A 472 -0.34 -8.69 12.97
N LYS A 473 -1.29 -9.58 12.69
CA LYS A 473 -1.34 -10.35 11.43
C LYS A 473 -1.75 -9.46 10.25
N GLU A 474 -2.72 -8.58 10.43
CA GLU A 474 -3.06 -7.52 9.48
C GLU A 474 -1.93 -6.48 9.39
N PHE A 475 -1.37 -6.07 10.51
CA PHE A 475 -0.40 -4.97 10.64
C PHE A 475 0.97 -5.29 10.05
N ARG A 476 1.38 -6.57 10.11
CA ARG A 476 2.57 -7.10 9.41
C ARG A 476 2.35 -7.22 7.91
N LYS A 477 1.11 -7.19 7.43
CA LYS A 477 0.79 -6.94 6.02
C LYS A 477 0.82 -5.42 5.75
N MET A 478 0.17 -4.56 6.58
CA MET A 478 0.13 -3.08 6.48
C MET A 478 -0.18 -2.35 7.84
N SER A 479 0.63 -1.37 8.30
CA SER A 479 0.60 -0.69 9.65
C SER A 479 -0.21 0.67 9.69
N ALA A 480 -0.29 1.70 10.60
CA ALA A 480 0.30 2.16 11.90
C ALA A 480 -0.49 3.20 12.81
N SER A 481 -1.19 4.26 12.33
CA SER A 481 -1.96 5.29 13.11
C SER A 481 -2.82 6.27 12.24
N ALA A 482 -4.17 6.33 12.37
CA ALA A 482 -5.07 7.08 11.45
C ALA A 482 -6.03 8.15 12.04
N TYR A 483 -6.17 8.27 13.36
CA TYR A 483 -6.91 9.35 14.03
C TYR A 483 -8.46 9.36 13.89
N HIS A 484 -9.09 8.18 13.88
CA HIS A 484 -10.54 7.91 13.81
C HIS A 484 -11.13 7.26 15.11
N PRO A 485 -11.00 7.85 16.31
CA PRO A 485 -11.54 7.24 17.54
C PRO A 485 -13.06 7.24 17.57
N SER A 486 -13.60 6.11 18.01
CA SER A 486 -15.02 5.76 17.97
C SER A 486 -15.37 4.74 19.06
N CYS A 487 -16.64 4.34 19.11
CA CYS A 487 -17.16 3.19 19.87
C CYS A 487 -17.08 3.25 21.41
N SER A 488 -16.56 4.34 21.98
CA SER A 488 -16.33 4.54 23.43
C SER A 488 -17.59 4.69 24.31
N CYS A 489 -18.79 4.71 23.71
CA CYS A 489 -20.10 4.74 24.38
C CYS A 489 -21.14 4.03 23.49
N LYS A 490 -20.83 2.79 23.05
CA LYS A 490 -21.58 2.10 21.98
C LYS A 490 -23.10 2.04 22.18
N MET A 491 -23.85 2.11 21.07
CA MET A 491 -25.25 1.67 21.04
C MET A 491 -25.36 0.15 20.94
N GLY A 492 -26.45 -0.42 21.44
CA GLY A 492 -26.68 -1.87 21.42
C GLY A 492 -27.99 -2.27 22.10
N SER A 493 -28.26 -3.57 22.22
CA SER A 493 -29.46 -4.06 22.90
C SER A 493 -29.46 -3.71 24.40
N LYS A 494 -30.64 -3.47 24.98
CA LYS A 494 -30.79 -3.26 26.44
C LYS A 494 -30.26 -4.42 27.30
N ASN A 495 -30.15 -5.62 26.71
CA ASN A 495 -29.64 -6.82 27.39
C ASN A 495 -28.10 -6.94 27.28
N ASP A 496 -27.42 -6.07 26.56
CA ASP A 496 -25.97 -6.00 26.45
C ASP A 496 -25.41 -5.12 27.59
N PRO A 497 -24.67 -5.67 28.57
CA PRO A 497 -24.18 -4.91 29.72
C PRO A 497 -23.15 -3.83 29.36
N MET A 498 -22.63 -3.84 28.12
CA MET A 498 -21.69 -2.86 27.61
C MET A 498 -22.35 -1.82 26.69
N ALA A 499 -23.67 -1.91 26.45
CA ALA A 499 -24.40 -0.88 25.71
C ALA A 499 -24.67 0.35 26.58
N VAL A 500 -24.36 1.54 26.04
CA VAL A 500 -24.59 2.83 26.69
C VAL A 500 -25.81 3.55 26.11
N VAL A 501 -26.10 3.32 24.83
CA VAL A 501 -27.13 4.04 24.07
C VAL A 501 -28.14 3.08 23.44
N ASP A 502 -29.42 3.43 23.53
CA ASP A 502 -30.49 2.74 22.82
C ASP A 502 -30.46 3.04 21.30
N PRO A 503 -30.31 2.05 20.41
CA PRO A 503 -30.26 2.27 18.97
C PRO A 503 -31.59 2.75 18.36
N GLU A 504 -32.75 2.51 18.99
CA GLU A 504 -34.04 2.95 18.45
C GLU A 504 -34.36 4.40 18.81
N THR A 505 -34.03 4.85 20.04
CA THR A 505 -34.37 6.21 20.51
C THR A 505 -33.16 7.14 20.73
N LEU A 506 -31.93 6.63 20.66
CA LEU A 506 -30.65 7.32 20.94
C LEU A 506 -30.57 7.93 22.35
N SER A 507 -31.31 7.34 23.31
CA SER A 507 -31.26 7.68 24.74
C SER A 507 -30.10 6.98 25.43
N VAL A 508 -29.49 7.63 26.43
CA VAL A 508 -28.50 6.99 27.29
C VAL A 508 -29.23 6.11 28.32
N TYR A 509 -28.84 4.85 28.46
CA TYR A 509 -29.56 3.90 29.31
C TYR A 509 -29.59 4.34 30.79
N GLY A 510 -30.69 4.02 31.48
CA GLY A 510 -30.94 4.40 32.87
C GLY A 510 -31.21 5.90 33.12
N THR A 511 -31.09 6.76 32.12
CA THR A 511 -31.37 8.21 32.23
C THR A 511 -32.66 8.62 31.53
N GLU A 512 -33.29 9.69 32.03
CA GLU A 512 -34.33 10.42 31.29
C GLU A 512 -33.76 11.73 30.70
N ASN A 513 -34.39 12.22 29.63
CA ASN A 513 -34.07 13.49 28.98
C ASN A 513 -32.62 13.66 28.47
N LEU A 514 -31.83 12.59 28.43
CA LEU A 514 -30.47 12.57 27.90
C LEU A 514 -30.37 11.71 26.65
N LYS A 515 -29.84 12.28 25.56
CA LYS A 515 -29.63 11.60 24.28
C LYS A 515 -28.23 11.88 23.73
N MET A 516 -27.69 10.96 22.93
CA MET A 516 -26.26 10.95 22.59
C MET A 516 -25.98 10.50 21.15
N ILE A 517 -25.27 11.33 20.37
CA ILE A 517 -24.83 11.04 18.99
C ILE A 517 -23.45 11.65 18.72
N ASP A 518 -22.44 10.80 18.51
CA ASP A 518 -21.24 11.06 17.71
C ASP A 518 -20.57 9.72 17.33
N ALA A 519 -19.28 9.73 16.96
CA ALA A 519 -18.52 8.52 16.65
C ALA A 519 -18.41 7.52 17.83
N SER A 520 -18.56 7.96 19.07
CA SER A 520 -18.49 7.09 20.26
C SER A 520 -19.68 6.14 20.39
N VAL A 521 -20.83 6.44 19.78
CA VAL A 521 -22.01 5.54 19.85
C VAL A 521 -22.03 4.44 18.80
N MET A 522 -21.04 4.39 17.90
CA MET A 522 -20.88 3.28 16.95
C MET A 522 -20.68 1.95 17.73
N PRO A 523 -21.36 0.84 17.39
CA PRO A 523 -21.12 -0.48 18.00
C PRO A 523 -19.68 -0.96 17.80
N SER A 524 -19.21 -0.82 16.56
CA SER A 524 -17.88 -1.15 16.08
C SER A 524 -17.48 -0.18 14.96
N ILE A 525 -16.19 -0.08 14.66
CA ILE A 525 -15.69 0.89 13.66
C ILE A 525 -16.03 0.45 12.22
N VAL A 526 -16.28 1.42 11.32
CA VAL A 526 -16.71 1.17 9.93
C VAL A 526 -15.55 1.37 8.95
N SER A 527 -15.53 0.61 7.85
CA SER A 527 -14.41 0.56 6.89
C SER A 527 -14.34 1.78 5.98
N GLY A 528 -14.08 2.96 6.56
CA GLY A 528 -13.94 4.24 5.86
C GLY A 528 -13.74 5.44 6.81
N ASN A 529 -13.47 6.62 6.25
CA ASN A 529 -13.26 7.84 7.05
C ASN A 529 -14.55 8.29 7.75
N LEU A 530 -14.59 8.24 9.09
CA LEU A 530 -15.83 8.32 9.88
C LEU A 530 -16.74 9.54 9.61
N ASN A 531 -16.22 10.65 9.06
CA ASN A 531 -16.98 11.90 8.87
C ASN A 531 -18.28 11.71 8.07
N ALA A 532 -18.33 10.82 7.07
CA ALA A 532 -19.57 10.57 6.32
C ALA A 532 -20.61 9.83 7.18
N SER A 533 -20.20 8.74 7.83
CA SER A 533 -21.08 7.92 8.69
C SER A 533 -21.58 8.70 9.90
N VAL A 534 -20.73 9.55 10.47
CA VAL A 534 -21.03 10.47 11.57
C VAL A 534 -22.07 11.54 11.15
N ILE A 535 -22.07 12.01 9.90
CA ILE A 535 -23.11 12.90 9.35
C ILE A 535 -24.41 12.14 9.00
N MET A 536 -24.31 10.87 8.56
CA MET A 536 -25.48 10.01 8.33
C MET A 536 -26.22 9.70 9.64
N MET A 537 -25.48 9.31 10.68
CA MET A 537 -26.01 9.10 12.03
C MET A 537 -26.70 10.36 12.56
N ALA A 538 -26.14 11.54 12.26
CA ALA A 538 -26.79 12.81 12.48
C ALA A 538 -28.17 12.84 11.81
N GLU A 539 -28.22 12.82 10.47
CA GLU A 539 -29.44 13.01 9.67
C GLU A 539 -30.54 12.00 9.98
N ARG A 540 -30.16 10.82 10.45
CA ARG A 540 -31.07 9.79 10.95
C ARG A 540 -31.61 10.09 12.34
N ALA A 541 -30.76 10.54 13.26
CA ALA A 541 -31.15 10.80 14.64
C ALA A 541 -32.33 11.77 14.75
N SER A 542 -32.41 12.82 13.94
CA SER A 542 -33.55 13.76 14.10
C SER A 542 -34.82 13.21 13.59
N ASP A 543 -34.75 12.40 12.55
CA ASP A 543 -35.98 11.84 12.02
C ASP A 543 -36.52 10.92 13.12
N LEU A 544 -35.70 10.00 13.66
CA LEU A 544 -36.07 9.17 14.83
C LEU A 544 -36.66 10.01 15.99
N MET A 545 -35.95 11.06 16.41
CA MET A 545 -36.39 11.90 17.53
C MET A 545 -37.57 12.82 17.19
N GLN A 546 -37.81 13.17 15.92
CA GLN A 546 -39.02 13.87 15.45
C GLN A 546 -40.18 12.89 15.16
N GLY A 547 -40.03 11.58 15.43
CA GLY A 547 -41.03 10.55 15.14
C GLY A 547 -41.16 10.21 13.64
N LYS A 548 -40.17 10.58 12.83
CA LYS A 548 -40.06 10.32 11.39
C LYS A 548 -39.11 9.16 11.13
N LYS A 549 -39.31 8.43 10.03
CA LYS A 549 -38.33 7.47 9.50
C LYS A 549 -38.39 7.49 7.98
N LEU A 550 -37.24 7.51 7.32
CA LEU A 550 -37.17 7.32 5.87
C LEU A 550 -37.41 5.84 5.53
N PRO A 551 -38.06 5.53 4.39
CA PRO A 551 -38.19 4.16 3.92
C PRO A 551 -36.80 3.57 3.65
N PRO A 552 -36.54 2.30 3.99
CA PRO A 552 -35.32 1.61 3.62
C PRO A 552 -35.10 1.65 2.10
N THR A 553 -33.84 1.70 1.66
CA THR A 553 -33.46 1.70 0.23
C THR A 553 -32.47 0.59 -0.05
N LYS A 554 -32.92 -0.44 -0.78
CA LYS A 554 -32.01 -1.46 -1.33
C LYS A 554 -31.29 -0.91 -2.55
N ALA A 555 -29.98 -1.07 -2.55
CA ALA A 555 -29.12 -0.93 -3.71
C ALA A 555 -28.14 -2.12 -3.71
N PRO A 556 -27.80 -2.71 -4.87
CA PRO A 556 -26.90 -3.85 -4.91
C PRO A 556 -25.50 -3.44 -4.43
N VAL A 557 -24.78 -4.38 -3.85
CA VAL A 557 -23.40 -4.21 -3.39
C VAL A 557 -22.54 -5.21 -4.15
N TRP A 558 -21.34 -4.79 -4.57
CA TRP A 558 -20.38 -5.71 -5.14
C TRP A 558 -19.84 -6.61 -4.04
N ASP A 559 -20.08 -7.90 -4.19
CA ASP A 559 -19.62 -8.95 -3.30
C ASP A 559 -18.84 -9.99 -4.12
N MET A 560 -17.76 -10.51 -3.56
CA MET A 560 -17.11 -11.74 -4.04
C MET A 560 -17.19 -12.79 -2.94
N ALA A 561 -18.43 -13.12 -2.57
CA ALA A 561 -18.74 -14.30 -1.78
C ALA A 561 -18.00 -15.50 -2.37
N LEU A 562 -17.19 -16.15 -1.52
CA LEU A 562 -16.53 -17.40 -1.85
C LEU A 562 -17.59 -18.41 -2.32
N PRO A 563 -17.24 -19.33 -3.26
CA PRO A 563 -18.18 -20.32 -3.77
C PRO A 563 -18.74 -21.17 -2.61
N LYS A 564 -19.98 -20.86 -2.22
CA LYS A 564 -20.65 -21.44 -1.07
C LYS A 564 -21.31 -22.74 -1.49
N PHE A 565 -20.81 -23.86 -0.97
CA PHE A 565 -21.43 -25.16 -1.18
C PHE A 565 -22.66 -25.29 -0.27
N GLU A 566 -23.84 -25.03 -0.83
CA GLU A 566 -25.11 -25.36 -0.18
C GLU A 566 -25.46 -26.82 -0.50
N PHE A 567 -25.79 -27.62 0.52
CA PHE A 567 -26.15 -29.02 0.32
C PHE A 567 -27.40 -29.11 -0.53
N CYS A 568 -27.35 -29.87 -1.63
CA CYS A 568 -28.53 -30.11 -2.45
C CYS A 568 -29.55 -30.96 -1.68
N ASP A 569 -30.82 -30.58 -1.72
CA ASP A 569 -31.91 -31.39 -1.17
C ASP A 569 -32.08 -32.69 -1.97
N ILE A 570 -31.57 -33.80 -1.43
CA ILE A 570 -31.73 -35.14 -2.01
C ILE A 570 -33.04 -35.74 -1.51
N ALA A 571 -34.00 -35.94 -2.42
CA ALA A 571 -35.28 -36.58 -2.09
C ALA A 571 -35.07 -38.06 -1.72
N ALA A 572 -35.27 -38.40 -0.45
CA ALA A 572 -35.08 -39.76 0.07
C ALA A 572 -36.27 -40.67 -0.26
N ASN A 573 -36.10 -41.57 -1.23
CA ASN A 573 -37.09 -42.59 -1.58
C ASN A 573 -36.98 -43.81 -0.64
N PRO A 574 -38.00 -44.13 0.19
CA PRO A 574 -37.91 -45.24 1.15
C PRO A 574 -38.16 -46.63 0.54
N THR A 575 -38.72 -46.70 -0.67
CA THR A 575 -39.20 -47.96 -1.28
C THR A 575 -38.48 -48.36 -2.56
N GLY A 576 -37.47 -47.59 -3.00
CA GLY A 576 -36.61 -47.93 -4.14
C GLY A 576 -35.58 -46.84 -4.42
N TRP A 577 -34.71 -47.07 -5.41
CA TRP A 577 -33.63 -46.13 -5.77
C TRP A 577 -34.00 -45.12 -6.88
N GLY A 578 -35.26 -45.11 -7.33
CA GLY A 578 -35.75 -44.22 -8.39
C GLY A 578 -36.34 -42.90 -7.88
N PRO A 579 -36.76 -41.99 -8.79
CA PRO A 579 -37.44 -40.75 -8.41
C PRO A 579 -38.81 -41.02 -7.77
N LEU A 580 -39.19 -40.19 -6.79
CA LEU A 580 -40.49 -40.26 -6.10
C LEU A 580 -41.68 -39.68 -6.90
N GLY A 581 -41.41 -39.00 -8.01
CA GLY A 581 -42.42 -38.34 -8.84
C GLY A 581 -41.79 -37.54 -9.98
N SER A 582 -42.59 -36.72 -10.66
CA SER A 582 -42.14 -35.82 -11.73
C SER A 582 -41.04 -34.86 -11.24
N PRO A 583 -40.01 -34.54 -12.06
CA PRO A 583 -38.97 -33.59 -11.66
C PRO A 583 -39.55 -32.20 -11.37
N PRO A 584 -39.12 -31.49 -10.31
CA PRO A 584 -39.66 -30.18 -9.94
C PRO A 584 -39.38 -29.06 -10.95
N ALA A 585 -38.55 -29.31 -11.97
CA ALA A 585 -38.32 -28.41 -13.10
C ALA A 585 -39.37 -28.54 -14.23
N LEU A 586 -40.28 -29.51 -14.15
CA LEU A 586 -41.43 -29.68 -15.04
C LEU A 586 -42.70 -29.33 -14.26
N ASP A 587 -43.26 -28.15 -14.55
CA ASP A 587 -44.58 -27.75 -14.05
C ASP A 587 -45.63 -28.73 -14.59
N THR A 588 -46.22 -29.53 -13.70
CA THR A 588 -47.21 -30.56 -14.03
C THR A 588 -48.54 -30.02 -14.54
N SER A 589 -48.74 -28.69 -14.55
CA SER A 589 -49.87 -28.04 -15.21
C SER A 589 -49.70 -27.87 -16.73
N ILE A 590 -48.49 -28.07 -17.27
CA ILE A 590 -48.17 -27.85 -18.68
C ILE A 590 -47.96 -29.22 -19.40
N PRO A 591 -48.65 -29.50 -20.52
CA PRO A 591 -48.40 -30.69 -21.33
C PRO A 591 -46.95 -30.78 -21.82
N PHE A 592 -46.33 -31.96 -21.69
CA PHE A 592 -44.96 -32.18 -22.14
C PHE A 592 -44.90 -32.37 -23.66
N GLN A 593 -44.12 -31.53 -24.34
CA GLN A 593 -43.74 -31.71 -25.75
C GLN A 593 -42.22 -31.58 -25.90
N GLN A 594 -41.59 -32.56 -26.56
CA GLN A 594 -40.16 -32.55 -26.83
C GLN A 594 -39.81 -31.53 -27.92
N TYR A 595 -38.72 -30.78 -27.73
CA TYR A 595 -38.19 -29.80 -28.66
C TYR A 595 -36.66 -29.70 -28.56
N ASN A 596 -35.99 -29.15 -29.57
CA ASN A 596 -34.55 -28.86 -29.55
C ASN A 596 -34.29 -27.35 -29.66
N LYS A 597 -33.51 -26.79 -28.73
CA LYS A 597 -33.18 -25.35 -28.70
C LYS A 597 -32.23 -24.90 -29.82
N ALA A 598 -31.58 -25.83 -30.51
CA ALA A 598 -30.73 -25.54 -31.67
C ALA A 598 -31.47 -25.58 -33.01
N ASP A 599 -32.75 -25.96 -33.05
CA ASP A 599 -33.56 -25.93 -34.27
C ASP A 599 -33.75 -24.49 -34.74
N ARG A 600 -33.81 -24.28 -36.06
CA ARG A 600 -33.86 -22.94 -36.64
C ARG A 600 -35.25 -22.32 -36.43
N ILE A 601 -35.30 -21.13 -35.84
CA ILE A 601 -36.53 -20.35 -35.68
C ILE A 601 -36.81 -19.43 -36.89
N GLY A 602 -38.06 -18.96 -37.01
CA GLY A 602 -38.44 -17.91 -37.98
C GLY A 602 -39.21 -18.37 -39.23
N ARG A 603 -39.84 -19.55 -39.21
CA ARG A 603 -40.79 -19.96 -40.27
C ARG A 603 -42.02 -19.05 -40.28
N VAL A 604 -42.41 -18.56 -41.47
CA VAL A 604 -43.62 -17.75 -41.67
C VAL A 604 -44.82 -18.67 -41.95
N ALA A 605 -46.00 -18.31 -41.44
CA ALA A 605 -47.28 -18.90 -41.82
C ALA A 605 -47.96 -18.03 -42.89
N ASP A 606 -48.36 -18.66 -43.99
CA ASP A 606 -48.95 -18.00 -45.18
C ASP A 606 -50.19 -18.79 -45.63
N TRP A 607 -51.36 -18.20 -45.43
CA TRP A 607 -52.67 -18.78 -45.78
C TRP A 607 -53.03 -18.61 -47.27
N ILE A 608 -52.25 -17.85 -48.04
CA ILE A 608 -52.43 -17.63 -49.48
C ILE A 608 -51.47 -18.54 -50.29
N GLY A 609 -50.34 -18.93 -49.70
CA GLY A 609 -49.33 -19.80 -50.32
C GLY A 609 -48.44 -19.09 -51.36
N VAL A 610 -48.30 -17.77 -51.24
CA VAL A 610 -47.47 -16.92 -52.13
C VAL A 610 -46.00 -17.32 -52.07
N ASP A 611 -45.49 -17.73 -50.91
CA ASP A 611 -44.08 -18.15 -50.77
C ASP A 611 -43.79 -19.45 -51.54
N ARG A 612 -44.82 -20.32 -51.71
CA ARG A 612 -44.77 -21.51 -52.58
C ARG A 612 -44.74 -21.15 -54.08
N PHE A 613 -45.21 -19.96 -54.47
CA PHE A 613 -45.19 -19.51 -55.86
C PHE A 613 -43.80 -19.01 -56.32
N PHE A 614 -43.05 -18.31 -55.45
CA PHE A 614 -41.75 -17.72 -55.83
C PHE A 614 -40.61 -18.74 -55.96
N TYR A 615 -40.68 -19.89 -55.28
CA TYR A 615 -39.60 -20.90 -55.24
C TYR A 615 -39.88 -22.20 -55.99
N ARG A 616 -40.77 -22.16 -57.01
CA ARG A 616 -41.26 -23.33 -57.76
C ARG A 616 -40.24 -24.04 -58.70
N ARG A 617 -38.93 -23.91 -58.41
CA ARG A 617 -37.85 -24.73 -58.99
C ARG A 617 -36.87 -25.16 -57.89
N GLY A 618 -37.15 -26.33 -57.29
CA GLY A 618 -36.17 -27.15 -56.57
C GLY A 618 -36.21 -27.15 -55.04
N ASN A 619 -36.96 -26.24 -54.40
CA ASN A 619 -36.72 -25.91 -52.99
C ASN A 619 -37.82 -26.27 -51.96
N GLU A 620 -38.79 -27.14 -52.28
CA GLU A 620 -39.76 -27.64 -51.28
C GLU A 620 -39.04 -28.34 -50.11
N ARG A 621 -37.97 -29.10 -50.42
CA ARG A 621 -37.05 -29.71 -49.44
C ARG A 621 -36.32 -28.70 -48.53
N TYR A 622 -36.31 -27.40 -48.83
CA TYR A 622 -35.60 -26.41 -48.02
C TYR A 622 -36.30 -26.17 -46.68
N ASN A 623 -37.62 -26.01 -46.67
CA ASN A 623 -38.35 -25.69 -45.45
C ASN A 623 -38.36 -26.87 -44.47
N GLU A 624 -38.51 -28.10 -44.94
CA GLU A 624 -38.42 -29.31 -44.10
C GLU A 624 -36.99 -29.52 -43.57
N ARG A 625 -35.95 -29.35 -44.39
CA ARG A 625 -34.55 -29.51 -43.95
C ARG A 625 -34.04 -28.38 -43.05
N MET A 626 -34.65 -27.20 -43.09
CA MET A 626 -34.20 -26.03 -42.32
C MET A 626 -35.05 -25.75 -41.08
N TYR A 627 -36.33 -26.11 -41.08
CA TYR A 627 -37.29 -25.79 -40.01
C TYR A 627 -38.09 -27.01 -39.51
N GLY A 628 -37.78 -28.23 -39.97
CA GLY A 628 -38.20 -29.46 -39.30
C GLY A 628 -37.39 -29.67 -38.03
N SER A 629 -38.02 -30.15 -36.95
CA SER A 629 -37.30 -30.44 -35.71
C SER A 629 -36.45 -31.71 -35.85
N ALA A 630 -35.28 -31.71 -35.24
CA ALA A 630 -34.42 -32.89 -35.16
C ALA A 630 -34.91 -33.93 -34.13
N ALA A 631 -35.87 -33.56 -33.26
CA ALA A 631 -36.57 -34.47 -32.37
C ALA A 631 -37.95 -34.85 -32.97
N ASN A 632 -38.49 -36.01 -32.59
CA ASN A 632 -39.89 -36.36 -32.90
C ASN A 632 -40.83 -35.40 -32.15
N ALA A 633 -41.23 -34.32 -32.83
CA ALA A 633 -42.21 -33.37 -32.30
C ALA A 633 -43.59 -34.05 -32.23
N GLY A 634 -44.12 -34.17 -31.01
CA GLY A 634 -45.53 -34.54 -30.80
C GLY A 634 -46.47 -33.36 -31.11
N SER A 635 -47.75 -33.65 -31.31
CA SER A 635 -48.79 -32.68 -31.69
C SER A 635 -49.58 -32.12 -30.49
N GLN A 636 -48.99 -32.07 -29.29
CA GLN A 636 -49.69 -31.70 -28.04
C GLN A 636 -50.19 -30.25 -28.03
N PHE A 637 -49.51 -29.36 -28.76
CA PHE A 637 -49.88 -27.95 -28.90
C PHE A 637 -50.39 -27.58 -30.32
N ASP A 638 -50.73 -28.56 -31.15
CA ASP A 638 -51.25 -28.32 -32.51
C ASP A 638 -52.73 -27.94 -32.49
N TYR A 639 -53.12 -26.96 -33.31
CA TYR A 639 -54.51 -26.60 -33.58
C TYR A 639 -54.90 -27.04 -34.99
N VAL A 640 -55.86 -27.98 -35.08
CA VAL A 640 -56.43 -28.46 -36.35
C VAL A 640 -57.80 -27.80 -36.53
N HIS A 641 -57.95 -27.00 -37.58
CA HIS A 641 -59.25 -26.40 -37.89
C HIS A 641 -60.12 -27.39 -38.68
N GLY A 642 -61.26 -27.81 -38.09
CA GLY A 642 -62.13 -28.83 -38.68
C GLY A 642 -62.93 -28.41 -39.93
N MET A 643 -62.74 -27.19 -40.43
CA MET A 643 -63.46 -26.57 -41.55
C MET A 643 -62.50 -25.73 -42.42
N ASP A 644 -61.29 -26.23 -42.68
CA ASP A 644 -60.21 -25.50 -43.39
C ASP A 644 -60.41 -25.41 -44.93
N GLU A 645 -61.65 -25.12 -45.35
CA GLU A 645 -62.08 -25.03 -46.76
C GLU A 645 -62.52 -23.61 -47.15
N ASN A 646 -62.01 -23.10 -48.28
CA ASN A 646 -62.41 -21.82 -48.88
C ASN A 646 -63.82 -21.85 -49.54
N ASN A 647 -64.71 -22.75 -49.10
CA ASN A 647 -66.04 -22.95 -49.67
C ASN A 647 -67.09 -21.94 -49.15
N PHE A 648 -66.77 -21.14 -48.14
CA PHE A 648 -67.60 -20.03 -47.67
C PHE A 648 -67.40 -18.77 -48.52
N GLN A 649 -68.44 -18.35 -49.25
CA GLN A 649 -68.43 -17.12 -50.04
C GLN A 649 -68.84 -15.89 -49.19
N LEU A 650 -68.07 -14.81 -49.29
CA LEU A 650 -68.42 -13.52 -48.68
C LEU A 650 -69.42 -12.77 -49.58
N VAL A 651 -70.59 -12.42 -49.03
CA VAL A 651 -71.63 -11.68 -49.75
C VAL A 651 -71.43 -10.16 -49.56
N ASP A 652 -70.88 -9.51 -50.59
CA ASP A 652 -70.79 -8.05 -50.69
C ASP A 652 -71.84 -7.55 -51.71
N SER A 653 -72.54 -6.45 -51.38
CA SER A 653 -73.61 -5.86 -52.19
C SER A 653 -73.19 -4.60 -52.96
N SER A 654 -71.89 -4.29 -53.00
CA SER A 654 -71.33 -3.12 -53.70
C SER A 654 -70.76 -3.44 -55.10
N LYS A 655 -70.78 -2.45 -56.01
CA LYS A 655 -70.42 -2.65 -57.43
C LYS A 655 -68.90 -2.58 -57.68
N PRO A 656 -68.33 -3.45 -58.54
CA PRO A 656 -66.89 -3.52 -58.77
C PRO A 656 -66.34 -2.38 -59.65
N VAL A 657 -65.12 -1.92 -59.34
CA VAL A 657 -64.36 -0.95 -60.14
C VAL A 657 -63.04 -1.58 -60.60
N GLN A 658 -62.81 -1.64 -61.92
CA GLN A 658 -61.56 -2.15 -62.49
C GLN A 658 -60.38 -1.17 -62.30
N ARG A 659 -59.22 -1.68 -61.89
CA ARG A 659 -57.91 -1.00 -62.02
C ARG A 659 -56.79 -1.99 -62.31
N ASN A 660 -56.17 -1.88 -63.49
CA ASN A 660 -55.03 -2.71 -63.92
C ASN A 660 -53.69 -2.26 -63.28
N PRO A 661 -53.00 -3.10 -62.48
CA PRO A 661 -51.81 -2.70 -61.72
C PRO A 661 -50.47 -3.05 -62.41
N GLN A 662 -50.27 -2.65 -63.68
CA GLN A 662 -49.13 -3.14 -64.49
C GLN A 662 -47.93 -2.20 -64.70
N ARG A 663 -47.94 -0.94 -64.22
CA ARG A 663 -46.93 0.08 -64.61
C ARG A 663 -45.80 0.38 -63.61
N ASN A 664 -45.89 -0.06 -62.35
CA ASN A 664 -44.95 0.37 -61.28
C ASN A 664 -43.87 -0.66 -60.86
N PHE A 665 -43.90 -1.90 -61.37
CA PHE A 665 -43.05 -2.98 -60.83
C PHE A 665 -41.56 -2.89 -61.24
N ARG A 666 -41.27 -2.54 -62.51
CA ARG A 666 -39.88 -2.50 -63.03
C ARG A 666 -39.00 -1.41 -62.41
N ALA A 667 -39.56 -0.30 -61.93
CA ALA A 667 -38.79 0.82 -61.38
C ALA A 667 -38.08 0.46 -60.06
N ARG A 668 -38.78 -0.22 -59.14
CA ARG A 668 -38.23 -0.58 -57.81
C ARG A 668 -37.12 -1.64 -57.90
N GLN A 669 -37.21 -2.54 -58.87
CA GLN A 669 -36.27 -3.66 -59.04
C GLN A 669 -34.85 -3.19 -59.40
N LEU A 670 -34.71 -2.05 -60.09
CA LEU A 670 -33.40 -1.50 -60.48
C LEU A 670 -32.68 -0.74 -59.36
N GLN A 671 -33.43 -0.07 -58.47
CA GLN A 671 -32.84 0.62 -57.31
C GLN A 671 -32.29 -0.37 -56.28
N PHE A 672 -32.99 -1.49 -56.06
CA PHE A 672 -32.57 -2.51 -55.07
C PHE A 672 -31.22 -3.17 -55.41
N LYS A 673 -30.96 -3.46 -56.69
CA LYS A 673 -29.68 -4.04 -57.13
C LYS A 673 -28.46 -3.14 -56.85
N LYS A 674 -28.62 -1.81 -56.92
CA LYS A 674 -27.51 -0.87 -56.66
C LYS A 674 -27.17 -0.72 -55.17
N LEU A 675 -28.08 -1.06 -54.25
CA LEU A 675 -27.81 -1.10 -52.82
C LEU A 675 -26.99 -2.33 -52.43
N LEU A 676 -27.39 -3.52 -52.89
CA LEU A 676 -26.72 -4.80 -52.62
C LEU A 676 -25.22 -4.79 -52.95
N GLN A 677 -24.85 -4.28 -54.13
CA GLN A 677 -23.45 -4.25 -54.56
C GLN A 677 -22.56 -3.39 -53.65
N LYS A 678 -23.10 -2.26 -53.16
CA LYS A 678 -22.39 -1.29 -52.31
C LYS A 678 -22.27 -1.75 -50.83
N GLU A 679 -23.16 -2.63 -50.38
CA GLU A 679 -23.08 -3.30 -49.07
C GLU A 679 -21.92 -4.32 -49.04
N GLN A 680 -21.70 -5.00 -50.18
CA GLN A 680 -20.75 -6.11 -50.31
C GLN A 680 -19.29 -5.62 -50.32
N GLU A 681 -18.97 -4.61 -51.15
CA GLU A 681 -17.66 -3.92 -51.17
C GLU A 681 -17.24 -3.43 -49.76
N ARG A 682 -18.21 -3.01 -48.95
CA ARG A 682 -17.98 -2.49 -47.59
C ARG A 682 -17.65 -3.57 -46.55
N ARG A 683 -17.95 -4.85 -46.83
CA ARG A 683 -17.55 -5.99 -45.98
C ARG A 683 -16.12 -6.44 -46.28
N ASP A 684 -15.75 -6.50 -47.55
CA ASP A 684 -14.43 -7.00 -47.97
C ASP A 684 -13.29 -6.07 -47.48
N GLN A 685 -13.51 -4.74 -47.50
CA GLN A 685 -12.58 -3.77 -46.92
C GLN A 685 -12.41 -3.92 -45.39
N ALA A 686 -13.45 -4.34 -44.67
CA ALA A 686 -13.38 -4.55 -43.22
C ALA A 686 -12.54 -5.79 -42.84
N MET A 687 -12.64 -6.86 -43.64
CA MET A 687 -11.88 -8.11 -43.45
C MET A 687 -10.37 -7.89 -43.57
N GLN A 688 -9.91 -7.15 -44.58
CA GLN A 688 -8.47 -6.87 -44.76
C GLN A 688 -7.88 -6.09 -43.57
N GLY A 689 -8.63 -5.14 -43.01
CA GLY A 689 -8.21 -4.34 -41.86
C GLY A 689 -8.07 -5.14 -40.56
N GLN A 690 -8.83 -6.23 -40.37
CA GLN A 690 -8.70 -7.10 -39.20
C GLN A 690 -7.43 -7.97 -39.27
N ASN A 691 -7.12 -8.58 -40.42
CA ASN A 691 -5.95 -9.45 -40.56
C ASN A 691 -4.61 -8.72 -40.28
N LEU A 692 -4.50 -7.45 -40.68
CA LEU A 692 -3.33 -6.60 -40.37
C LEU A 692 -3.20 -6.28 -38.87
N LYS A 693 -4.32 -6.07 -38.16
CA LYS A 693 -4.32 -5.92 -36.70
C LYS A 693 -3.99 -7.25 -36.00
N MET A 694 -4.45 -8.38 -36.54
CA MET A 694 -4.20 -9.70 -35.96
C MET A 694 -2.72 -10.10 -36.06
N LYS A 695 -2.06 -9.88 -37.22
CA LYS A 695 -0.61 -10.08 -37.36
C LYS A 695 0.20 -9.20 -36.38
N ARG A 696 -0.19 -7.94 -36.17
CA ARG A 696 0.43 -7.05 -35.15
C ARG A 696 0.13 -7.46 -33.70
N SER A 697 -0.97 -8.16 -33.44
CA SER A 697 -1.30 -8.72 -32.12
C SER A 697 -0.43 -9.95 -31.80
N ILE A 698 -0.26 -10.85 -32.77
CA ILE A 698 0.57 -12.06 -32.63
C ILE A 698 2.03 -11.68 -32.33
N ALA A 699 2.62 -10.77 -33.12
CA ALA A 699 3.98 -10.26 -32.91
C ALA A 699 4.15 -9.42 -31.62
N LYS A 700 3.07 -9.12 -30.89
CA LYS A 700 3.12 -8.46 -29.58
C LYS A 700 2.84 -9.44 -28.42
N LYS A 701 2.19 -10.57 -28.69
CA LYS A 701 2.04 -11.68 -27.73
C LYS A 701 3.34 -12.46 -27.55
N SER A 702 4.16 -12.63 -28.59
CA SER A 702 5.46 -13.31 -28.50
C SER A 702 6.46 -12.66 -27.53
N ASN A 703 6.28 -11.38 -27.19
CA ASN A 703 7.08 -10.68 -26.17
C ASN A 703 6.38 -10.59 -24.80
N ALA A 704 5.17 -11.15 -24.66
CA ALA A 704 4.37 -11.14 -23.44
C ALA A 704 4.31 -12.51 -22.74
N SER A 705 4.94 -13.52 -23.31
CA SER A 705 5.05 -14.89 -22.79
C SER A 705 6.49 -15.41 -22.91
N ARG A 706 7.45 -14.60 -22.46
CA ARG A 706 8.73 -15.14 -21.99
C ARG A 706 8.58 -15.36 -20.50
N ASP A 707 8.30 -16.60 -20.13
CA ASP A 707 8.73 -17.07 -18.82
C ASP A 707 10.25 -16.90 -18.75
N LEU A 708 10.76 -16.41 -17.62
CA LEU A 708 12.19 -16.20 -17.45
C LEU A 708 12.82 -17.53 -17.05
N ASP A 709 13.11 -18.36 -18.06
CA ASP A 709 13.79 -19.65 -17.93
C ASP A 709 15.21 -19.46 -17.36
N ARG A 710 15.27 -19.42 -16.02
CA ARG A 710 16.49 -19.40 -15.23
C ARG A 710 16.90 -20.84 -15.01
N LEU A 711 18.06 -21.20 -15.54
CA LEU A 711 18.63 -22.53 -15.39
C LEU A 711 19.19 -22.73 -13.97
N PRO A 712 19.06 -23.93 -13.39
CA PRO A 712 19.75 -24.29 -12.16
C PRO A 712 21.27 -24.39 -12.38
N SER A 713 22.07 -24.09 -11.35
CA SER A 713 23.54 -24.17 -11.41
C SER A 713 24.08 -25.60 -11.56
N VAL A 714 23.28 -26.57 -11.11
CA VAL A 714 23.49 -28.01 -11.29
C VAL A 714 22.13 -28.69 -11.46
N GLN A 715 22.07 -29.70 -12.31
CA GLN A 715 20.85 -30.49 -12.51
C GLN A 715 20.58 -31.37 -11.28
N VAL A 716 19.59 -30.98 -10.48
CA VAL A 716 19.16 -31.72 -9.28
C VAL A 716 18.66 -33.11 -9.68
N ARG A 717 19.27 -34.16 -9.15
CA ARG A 717 18.89 -35.54 -9.41
C ARG A 717 17.75 -36.01 -8.48
N PRO A 718 16.86 -36.92 -8.91
CA PRO A 718 15.81 -37.48 -8.06
C PRO A 718 16.29 -38.10 -6.74
N GLU A 719 17.52 -38.59 -6.67
CA GLU A 719 18.13 -39.16 -5.46
C GLU A 719 18.41 -38.11 -4.35
N TRP A 720 18.50 -36.82 -4.70
CA TRP A 720 18.97 -35.77 -3.78
C TRP A 720 17.83 -35.26 -2.88
N GLN A 721 17.88 -35.64 -1.61
CA GLN A 721 16.88 -35.25 -0.62
C GLN A 721 17.10 -33.82 -0.11
N VAL A 722 16.05 -32.99 -0.13
CA VAL A 722 16.04 -31.66 0.51
C VAL A 722 15.93 -31.84 2.03
N ILE A 723 16.88 -31.25 2.77
CA ILE A 723 16.98 -31.33 4.23
C ILE A 723 16.37 -30.10 4.91
N GLU A 724 16.78 -28.91 4.47
CA GLU A 724 16.28 -27.63 4.99
C GLU A 724 16.13 -26.61 3.85
N GLU A 725 15.01 -25.89 3.83
CA GLU A 725 14.83 -24.69 3.01
C GLU A 725 15.03 -23.43 3.87
N MET A 726 15.73 -22.44 3.31
CA MET A 726 16.01 -21.15 3.96
C MET A 726 15.52 -20.01 3.06
N ASP A 727 14.38 -19.43 3.44
CA ASP A 727 13.75 -18.34 2.70
C ASP A 727 14.47 -17.00 2.91
N PHE A 728 14.58 -16.19 1.85
CA PHE A 728 15.23 -14.89 1.96
C PHE A 728 14.57 -13.95 3.01
N PRO A 729 13.23 -13.94 3.20
CA PRO A 729 12.58 -13.19 4.29
C PRO A 729 12.95 -13.62 5.72
N ARG A 730 13.38 -14.85 5.97
CA ARG A 730 13.99 -15.32 7.22
C ARG A 730 15.43 -14.83 7.30
N LEU A 731 16.24 -15.09 6.26
CA LEU A 731 17.65 -14.72 6.21
C LEU A 731 17.90 -13.21 6.38
N LEU A 732 17.05 -12.35 5.79
CA LEU A 732 17.13 -10.88 5.92
C LEU A 732 16.77 -10.33 7.31
N LYS A 733 16.29 -11.17 8.24
CA LYS A 733 15.99 -10.79 9.64
C LYS A 733 17.08 -11.22 10.62
N LEU A 734 18.02 -12.07 10.18
CA LEU A 734 19.10 -12.56 11.03
C LEU A 734 20.07 -11.42 11.38
N SER A 735 20.67 -11.49 12.55
CA SER A 735 21.68 -10.54 13.01
C SER A 735 22.59 -11.23 14.02
N LEU A 736 23.91 -11.15 13.82
CA LEU A 736 24.93 -11.59 14.76
C LEU A 736 25.86 -10.41 15.07
N PRO A 737 25.51 -9.56 16.04
CA PRO A 737 26.34 -8.42 16.43
C PRO A 737 27.57 -8.88 17.23
N GLY A 738 28.64 -8.08 17.20
CA GLY A 738 29.84 -8.30 18.02
C GLY A 738 30.90 -9.22 17.42
N VAL A 739 30.77 -9.62 16.15
CA VAL A 739 31.86 -10.30 15.43
C VAL A 739 32.99 -9.30 15.15
N GLY A 740 34.23 -9.66 15.52
CA GLY A 740 35.41 -8.82 15.33
C GLY A 740 35.94 -8.78 13.88
N THR A 741 37.00 -8.00 13.66
CA THR A 741 37.68 -7.84 12.36
C THR A 741 38.42 -9.09 11.86
N GLY A 742 38.44 -10.16 12.65
CA GLY A 742 39.24 -11.36 12.40
C GLY A 742 40.70 -11.20 12.82
N GLU A 743 41.31 -12.30 13.23
CA GLU A 743 42.71 -12.38 13.66
C GLU A 743 43.54 -13.10 12.59
N ASP A 744 44.72 -12.56 12.25
CA ASP A 744 45.62 -13.16 11.25
C ASP A 744 46.37 -14.34 11.89
N ILE A 745 46.36 -15.51 11.23
CA ILE A 745 46.85 -16.74 11.84
C ILE A 745 48.37 -16.83 11.71
N GLY A 746 49.07 -16.35 12.74
CA GLY A 746 50.50 -16.59 12.96
C GLY A 746 51.40 -16.13 11.80
N LYS A 747 52.05 -17.09 11.12
CA LYS A 747 52.94 -16.82 9.97
C LYS A 747 52.26 -17.00 8.60
N HIS A 748 50.97 -17.35 8.54
CA HIS A 748 50.28 -17.73 7.31
C HIS A 748 49.84 -16.49 6.49
N LEU A 749 50.85 -15.76 6.02
CA LEU A 749 50.77 -14.59 5.13
C LEU A 749 51.69 -14.86 3.93
N TYR A 750 51.13 -14.96 2.72
CA TYR A 750 51.85 -15.46 1.54
C TYR A 750 51.69 -14.54 0.33
N GLY A 751 52.69 -14.50 -0.54
CA GLY A 751 52.64 -13.87 -1.86
C GLY A 751 53.30 -12.49 -1.94
N THR A 752 53.29 -11.92 -3.15
CA THR A 752 53.90 -10.62 -3.49
C THR A 752 52.86 -9.65 -4.03
N LEU A 753 52.81 -8.45 -3.45
CA LEU A 753 51.87 -7.39 -3.82
C LEU A 753 52.60 -6.23 -4.49
N HIS A 754 52.18 -5.87 -5.71
CA HIS A 754 52.69 -4.69 -6.39
C HIS A 754 52.05 -3.39 -5.87
N TYR A 755 52.76 -2.28 -6.03
CA TYR A 755 52.28 -0.95 -5.67
C TYR A 755 51.27 -0.42 -6.69
N TYR A 756 50.13 0.08 -6.22
CA TYR A 756 49.10 0.72 -7.03
C TYR A 756 49.61 2.00 -7.70
N ASP A 757 49.37 2.13 -9.01
CA ASP A 757 49.75 3.34 -9.73
C ASP A 757 48.75 4.48 -9.51
N LYS A 758 49.13 5.42 -8.64
CA LYS A 758 48.41 6.68 -8.38
C LYS A 758 48.26 7.58 -9.61
N THR A 759 48.94 7.32 -10.75
CA THR A 759 48.62 8.03 -12.01
C THR A 759 47.28 7.61 -12.61
N ILE A 760 46.84 6.36 -12.38
CA ILE A 760 45.57 5.84 -12.89
C ILE A 760 44.36 6.58 -12.27
N ASP A 761 44.49 7.09 -11.04
CA ASP A 761 43.47 7.96 -10.42
C ASP A 761 43.27 9.32 -11.13
N ARG A 762 44.05 9.61 -12.19
CA ARG A 762 43.87 10.76 -13.10
C ARG A 762 43.16 10.40 -14.41
N VAL A 763 42.89 9.12 -14.67
CA VAL A 763 42.15 8.66 -15.85
C VAL A 763 40.74 9.26 -15.81
N SER A 764 40.28 9.74 -16.95
CA SER A 764 39.00 10.43 -17.07
C SER A 764 38.26 9.97 -18.31
N VAL A 765 36.96 10.21 -18.34
CA VAL A 765 36.08 9.88 -19.47
C VAL A 765 36.48 10.60 -20.77
N ARG A 766 37.24 11.71 -20.67
CA ARG A 766 37.81 12.43 -21.84
C ARG A 766 39.18 11.91 -22.28
N THR A 767 39.87 11.17 -21.40
CA THR A 767 41.21 10.62 -21.60
C THR A 767 41.27 9.18 -21.05
N PRO A 768 40.47 8.26 -21.61
CA PRO A 768 40.42 6.88 -21.13
C PRO A 768 41.66 6.10 -21.56
N ILE A 769 41.98 5.02 -20.83
CA ILE A 769 43.08 4.10 -21.16
C ILE A 769 42.49 2.77 -21.62
N THR A 770 42.97 2.21 -22.74
CA THR A 770 42.58 0.88 -23.21
C THR A 770 42.94 -0.20 -22.19
N LEU A 771 42.02 -1.12 -21.90
CA LEU A 771 42.30 -2.29 -21.09
C LEU A 771 43.22 -3.24 -21.87
N GLN A 772 44.34 -3.65 -21.28
CA GLN A 772 45.32 -4.56 -21.89
C GLN A 772 45.22 -5.95 -21.29
N ARG A 773 45.52 -6.99 -22.08
CA ARG A 773 45.56 -8.37 -21.59
C ARG A 773 46.87 -8.60 -20.80
N CYS A 774 46.78 -8.67 -19.48
CA CYS A 774 47.90 -8.88 -18.58
C CYS A 774 48.15 -10.38 -18.35
N GLY A 775 49.32 -10.89 -18.77
CA GLY A 775 49.73 -12.27 -18.55
C GLY A 775 50.00 -12.65 -17.09
N GLY A 776 50.23 -13.95 -16.87
CA GLY A 776 50.44 -14.59 -15.56
C GLY A 776 49.30 -15.54 -15.18
N ASN A 777 49.58 -16.57 -14.38
CA ASN A 777 48.60 -17.59 -13.97
C ASN A 777 47.63 -17.03 -12.92
N PHE A 778 46.40 -17.54 -12.85
CA PHE A 778 45.46 -17.24 -11.77
C PHE A 778 45.06 -18.55 -11.09
N TYR A 779 45.52 -18.75 -9.86
CA TYR A 779 45.27 -19.97 -9.10
C TYR A 779 43.87 -19.93 -8.51
N ASN A 780 42.98 -20.85 -8.96
CA ASN A 780 41.57 -20.88 -8.56
C ASN A 780 41.27 -21.92 -7.45
N ILE A 781 42.30 -22.34 -6.72
CA ILE A 781 42.32 -23.47 -5.77
C ILE A 781 41.10 -23.46 -4.85
N THR A 782 40.48 -24.62 -4.70
CA THR A 782 39.33 -24.85 -3.81
C THR A 782 39.73 -24.73 -2.32
N THR A 783 38.82 -25.10 -1.42
CA THR A 783 39.04 -25.10 0.04
C THR A 783 39.70 -26.41 0.49
N THR A 784 39.39 -27.55 -0.14
CA THR A 784 39.97 -28.85 0.18
C THR A 784 41.31 -29.14 -0.52
N GLU A 785 41.59 -28.50 -1.66
CA GLU A 785 42.90 -28.58 -2.33
C GLU A 785 43.97 -27.66 -1.70
N ASP A 786 43.60 -26.78 -0.77
CA ASP A 786 44.53 -25.82 -0.18
C ASP A 786 45.33 -26.47 0.97
N PRO A 787 46.64 -26.71 0.81
CA PRO A 787 47.45 -27.41 1.81
C PRO A 787 47.63 -26.61 3.10
N VAL A 788 47.45 -25.28 3.09
CA VAL A 788 47.48 -24.45 4.31
C VAL A 788 46.16 -24.58 5.07
N ILE A 789 45.03 -24.67 4.37
CA ILE A 789 43.74 -25.01 5.00
C ILE A 789 43.80 -26.43 5.57
N GLU A 790 44.41 -27.38 4.87
CA GLU A 790 44.63 -28.73 5.40
C GLU A 790 45.52 -28.73 6.65
N GLU A 791 46.67 -28.05 6.63
CA GLU A 791 47.57 -27.89 7.78
C GLU A 791 46.83 -27.31 9.01
N LEU A 792 46.13 -26.18 8.81
CA LEU A 792 45.36 -25.51 9.87
C LEU A 792 44.19 -26.36 10.39
N ALA A 793 43.59 -27.18 9.51
CA ALA A 793 42.58 -28.16 9.90
C ALA A 793 43.19 -29.31 10.69
N GLN A 794 44.34 -29.87 10.30
CA GLN A 794 45.05 -30.91 11.06
C GLN A 794 45.46 -30.40 12.46
N GLN A 795 45.99 -29.17 12.54
CA GLN A 795 46.34 -28.49 13.80
C GLN A 795 45.12 -28.14 14.68
N GLY A 796 43.90 -28.17 14.15
CA GLY A 796 42.67 -27.88 14.90
C GLY A 796 42.46 -26.39 15.21
N VAL A 797 42.99 -25.49 14.37
CA VAL A 797 42.94 -24.03 14.60
C VAL A 797 41.53 -23.45 14.50
N GLY A 798 40.61 -24.17 13.85
CA GLY A 798 39.17 -23.86 13.81
C GLY A 798 38.34 -25.11 13.45
N ASN A 799 37.04 -24.92 13.21
CA ASN A 799 36.13 -26.00 12.80
C ASN A 799 35.23 -25.68 11.59
N VAL A 800 35.31 -24.48 11.04
CA VAL A 800 34.73 -24.16 9.72
C VAL A 800 35.83 -23.60 8.83
N PHE A 801 35.97 -24.12 7.61
CA PHE A 801 37.01 -23.76 6.67
C PHE A 801 36.39 -23.33 5.33
N ALA A 802 36.87 -22.24 4.74
CA ALA A 802 36.34 -21.66 3.50
C ALA A 802 37.34 -20.71 2.81
N THR A 803 36.99 -20.28 1.60
CA THR A 803 37.58 -19.10 0.92
C THR A 803 36.67 -17.87 1.02
N ASP A 804 37.23 -16.68 0.84
CA ASP A 804 36.50 -15.41 0.94
C ASP A 804 35.39 -15.26 -0.11
N ILE A 805 35.59 -15.77 -1.32
CA ILE A 805 34.57 -15.90 -2.38
C ILE A 805 33.35 -16.70 -1.88
N ILE A 806 33.59 -17.84 -1.22
CA ILE A 806 32.53 -18.73 -0.71
C ILE A 806 31.79 -18.05 0.45
N LEU A 807 32.52 -17.49 1.42
CA LEU A 807 31.88 -16.77 2.54
C LEU A 807 31.13 -15.52 2.06
N ALA A 808 31.67 -14.75 1.12
CA ALA A 808 31.01 -13.58 0.55
C ALA A 808 29.71 -13.98 -0.16
N THR A 809 29.71 -15.07 -0.93
CA THR A 809 28.50 -15.62 -1.59
C THR A 809 27.42 -15.98 -0.56
N LEU A 810 27.79 -16.67 0.53
CA LEU A 810 26.85 -17.02 1.60
C LEU A 810 26.33 -15.78 2.34
N MET A 811 27.17 -14.78 2.63
CA MET A 811 26.78 -13.52 3.27
C MET A 811 25.88 -12.64 2.39
N THR A 812 25.98 -12.73 1.06
CA THR A 812 25.16 -11.96 0.10
C THR A 812 23.96 -12.71 -0.45
N ALA A 813 23.83 -14.01 -0.16
CA ALA A 813 22.84 -14.92 -0.73
C ALA A 813 21.43 -14.33 -0.94
N PRO A 814 20.80 -13.57 0.01
CA PRO A 814 19.47 -12.98 -0.18
C PRO A 814 19.37 -11.86 -1.24
N ARG A 815 20.46 -11.57 -1.98
CA ARG A 815 20.50 -10.62 -3.10
C ARG A 815 20.78 -11.26 -4.45
N SER A 816 21.07 -12.56 -4.48
CA SER A 816 21.28 -13.31 -5.72
C SER A 816 19.93 -13.66 -6.38
N VAL A 817 19.90 -13.62 -7.71
CA VAL A 817 18.77 -13.93 -8.58
C VAL A 817 19.08 -15.15 -9.44
N TYR A 818 20.32 -15.31 -9.91
CA TYR A 818 20.78 -16.50 -10.63
C TYR A 818 21.11 -17.66 -9.67
N SER A 819 21.06 -18.90 -10.15
CA SER A 819 21.38 -20.07 -9.32
C SER A 819 22.90 -20.21 -9.14
N TRP A 820 23.32 -20.56 -7.93
CA TRP A 820 24.68 -20.95 -7.55
C TRP A 820 24.62 -22.09 -6.56
N ASP A 821 25.72 -22.82 -6.40
CA ASP A 821 25.84 -23.92 -5.46
C ASP A 821 27.22 -23.99 -4.79
N ILE A 822 27.21 -24.44 -3.54
CA ILE A 822 28.37 -24.60 -2.65
C ILE A 822 28.27 -25.99 -2.02
N VAL A 823 29.35 -26.76 -2.10
CA VAL A 823 29.46 -28.10 -1.48
C VAL A 823 29.85 -27.92 -0.02
N ALA A 824 29.09 -28.52 0.90
CA ALA A 824 29.38 -28.50 2.33
C ALA A 824 29.77 -29.92 2.78
N HIS A 825 31.05 -30.14 3.07
CA HIS A 825 31.59 -31.44 3.48
C HIS A 825 31.84 -31.46 4.98
N ARG A 826 31.11 -32.30 5.72
CA ARG A 826 31.26 -32.47 7.17
C ARG A 826 32.09 -33.72 7.49
N VAL A 827 33.28 -33.50 8.06
CA VAL A 827 34.19 -34.56 8.53
C VAL A 827 34.35 -34.43 10.05
N GLY A 828 33.72 -35.34 10.79
CA GLY A 828 33.62 -35.27 12.25
C GLY A 828 32.92 -34.01 12.75
N ASP A 829 33.70 -33.12 13.35
CA ASP A 829 33.27 -31.79 13.84
C ASP A 829 33.72 -30.64 12.92
N LYS A 830 34.49 -30.94 11.85
CA LYS A 830 34.97 -29.95 10.89
C LYS A 830 33.99 -29.84 9.72
N LEU A 831 33.75 -28.61 9.28
CA LEU A 831 32.94 -28.28 8.10
C LEU A 831 33.82 -27.56 7.08
N PHE A 832 34.02 -28.17 5.93
CA PHE A 832 34.65 -27.54 4.78
C PHE A 832 33.53 -27.04 3.86
N LEU A 833 33.51 -25.73 3.63
CA LEU A 833 32.59 -25.08 2.69
C LEU A 833 33.36 -24.82 1.41
N ASP A 834 33.02 -25.57 0.36
CA ASP A 834 33.78 -25.60 -0.87
C ASP A 834 32.96 -25.34 -2.14
N LYS A 835 33.64 -25.11 -3.25
CA LYS A 835 33.08 -24.92 -4.58
C LYS A 835 33.42 -26.13 -5.44
N ARG A 836 32.51 -26.53 -6.35
CA ARG A 836 32.80 -27.59 -7.34
C ARG A 836 33.99 -27.17 -8.22
N ASP A 837 34.94 -28.07 -8.47
CA ASP A 837 35.70 -27.95 -9.71
C ASP A 837 34.77 -28.27 -10.89
N THR A 838 34.94 -27.51 -11.97
CA THR A 838 34.21 -27.65 -13.23
C THR A 838 35.14 -27.52 -14.44
N GLY A 839 36.46 -27.73 -14.25
CA GLY A 839 37.47 -27.70 -15.30
C GLY A 839 37.70 -26.32 -15.94
N GLY A 840 37.24 -25.24 -15.30
CA GLY A 840 37.33 -23.89 -15.85
C GLY A 840 36.35 -22.87 -15.24
N ILE A 841 36.17 -21.75 -15.95
CA ILE A 841 35.40 -20.55 -15.56
C ILE A 841 33.87 -20.81 -15.44
N SER A 842 33.45 -22.06 -15.60
CA SER A 842 32.07 -22.56 -15.56
C SER A 842 31.37 -22.47 -14.20
N ASN A 843 32.11 -22.34 -13.09
CA ASN A 843 31.52 -22.33 -11.75
C ASN A 843 30.77 -21.00 -11.45
N PRO A 844 29.45 -21.02 -11.15
CA PRO A 844 28.66 -19.81 -10.87
C PRO A 844 29.09 -19.01 -9.63
N VAL A 845 29.89 -19.59 -8.73
CA VAL A 845 30.44 -18.92 -7.54
C VAL A 845 31.67 -18.05 -7.86
N ASP A 846 32.44 -18.42 -8.89
CA ASP A 846 33.58 -17.62 -9.39
C ASP A 846 33.16 -16.63 -10.51
N ALA A 847 32.01 -16.87 -11.14
CA ALA A 847 31.48 -16.06 -12.22
C ALA A 847 30.88 -14.73 -11.73
N LEU A 848 31.42 -13.60 -12.19
CA LEU A 848 30.92 -12.27 -11.83
C LEU A 848 29.64 -11.93 -12.59
N THR A 849 28.50 -12.01 -11.93
CA THR A 849 27.19 -11.76 -12.56
C THR A 849 27.03 -10.31 -13.04
N VAL A 850 26.33 -10.12 -14.15
CA VAL A 850 26.17 -8.80 -14.82
C VAL A 850 24.70 -8.49 -15.05
N SER A 851 24.25 -7.34 -14.56
CA SER A 851 22.86 -6.86 -14.62
C SER A 851 21.85 -7.82 -13.96
N GLU A 852 22.31 -8.65 -13.02
CA GLU A 852 21.52 -9.70 -12.35
C GLU A 852 20.30 -9.14 -11.58
N THR A 853 20.44 -7.97 -10.95
CA THR A 853 19.37 -7.34 -10.15
C THR A 853 18.63 -6.24 -10.92
N SER A 854 18.72 -6.23 -12.26
CA SER A 854 17.93 -5.33 -13.10
C SER A 854 16.43 -5.69 -13.11
N GLY A 855 15.62 -4.84 -13.72
CA GLY A 855 14.21 -5.14 -13.99
C GLY A 855 13.97 -6.07 -15.19
N ASP A 856 15.01 -6.40 -15.96
CA ASP A 856 15.00 -7.29 -17.14
C ASP A 856 16.40 -7.91 -17.27
N PRO A 857 16.71 -8.97 -16.49
CA PRO A 857 18.06 -9.51 -16.38
C PRO A 857 18.45 -10.30 -17.64
N PRO A 858 19.73 -10.29 -18.07
CA PRO A 858 20.20 -11.08 -19.19
C PRO A 858 19.80 -12.56 -19.07
N SER A 859 19.31 -13.15 -20.16
CA SER A 859 18.98 -14.58 -20.24
C SER A 859 20.26 -15.41 -20.48
N PHE A 860 20.26 -16.66 -20.00
CA PHE A 860 21.31 -17.62 -20.29
C PHE A 860 21.23 -18.16 -21.73
N GLU A 861 20.03 -18.30 -22.30
CA GLU A 861 19.81 -18.86 -23.65
C GLU A 861 19.77 -17.77 -24.75
N GLY A 862 20.53 -16.69 -24.57
CA GLY A 862 20.60 -15.58 -25.51
C GLY A 862 21.56 -15.85 -26.68
N ALA A 863 21.04 -15.93 -27.91
CA ALA A 863 21.89 -15.96 -29.10
C ALA A 863 22.67 -14.64 -29.29
N GLY A 864 23.96 -14.65 -28.96
CA GLY A 864 24.90 -13.52 -29.12
C GLY A 864 25.53 -13.04 -27.81
N ILE A 865 26.51 -12.14 -27.93
CA ILE A 865 27.48 -11.68 -26.89
C ILE A 865 26.90 -10.95 -25.65
N ASN A 866 25.59 -11.01 -25.44
CA ASN A 866 24.86 -10.35 -24.35
C ASN A 866 24.04 -11.33 -23.51
N ASN A 867 24.29 -12.65 -23.62
CA ASN A 867 23.74 -13.63 -22.67
C ASN A 867 24.49 -13.58 -21.33
N ALA A 868 23.87 -14.09 -20.27
CA ALA A 868 24.40 -14.01 -18.91
C ALA A 868 25.77 -14.70 -18.75
N LYS A 869 26.02 -15.81 -19.46
CA LYS A 869 27.25 -16.60 -19.38
C LYS A 869 28.44 -15.87 -20.01
N ASP A 870 28.26 -15.35 -21.22
CA ASP A 870 29.30 -14.59 -21.93
C ASP A 870 29.59 -13.27 -21.22
N LEU A 871 28.55 -12.57 -20.73
CA LEU A 871 28.72 -11.34 -19.95
C LEU A 871 29.48 -11.57 -18.64
N ALA A 872 29.23 -12.67 -17.94
CA ALA A 872 29.97 -13.02 -16.71
C ALA A 872 31.42 -13.42 -17.00
N THR A 873 31.65 -14.14 -18.11
CA THR A 873 33.01 -14.49 -18.59
C THR A 873 33.80 -13.22 -18.97
N GLU A 874 33.16 -12.28 -19.67
CA GLU A 874 33.73 -10.96 -19.99
C GLU A 874 33.98 -10.13 -18.73
N ALA A 875 33.08 -10.15 -17.74
CA ALA A 875 33.27 -9.46 -16.47
C ALA A 875 34.46 -10.01 -15.67
N LEU A 876 34.62 -11.33 -15.60
CA LEU A 876 35.78 -11.96 -14.97
C LEU A 876 37.08 -11.59 -15.70
N PHE A 877 37.10 -11.65 -17.03
CA PHE A 877 38.24 -11.22 -17.84
C PHE A 877 38.58 -9.74 -17.58
N ILE A 878 37.60 -8.84 -17.58
CA ILE A 878 37.79 -7.42 -17.29
C ILE A 878 38.39 -7.24 -15.88
N ASN A 879 37.83 -7.91 -14.88
CA ASN A 879 38.26 -7.81 -13.48
C ASN A 879 39.70 -8.32 -13.28
N GLN A 880 40.02 -9.49 -13.84
CA GLN A 880 41.35 -10.11 -13.81
C GLN A 880 42.43 -9.21 -14.44
N ASN A 881 42.16 -8.66 -15.63
CA ASN A 881 43.12 -7.79 -16.32
C ASN A 881 43.23 -6.42 -15.64
N PHE A 882 42.11 -5.82 -15.22
CA PHE A 882 42.11 -4.54 -14.53
C PHE A 882 42.92 -4.58 -13.23
N ARG A 883 42.74 -5.62 -12.39
CA ARG A 883 43.50 -5.74 -11.12
C ARG A 883 45.01 -5.81 -11.34
N ARG A 884 45.48 -6.30 -12.49
CA ARG A 884 46.90 -6.36 -12.86
C ARG A 884 47.42 -5.11 -13.57
N GLN A 885 46.59 -4.44 -14.40
CA GLN A 885 47.03 -3.28 -15.19
C GLN A 885 47.24 -2.01 -14.34
N VAL A 886 46.52 -1.86 -13.23
CA VAL A 886 46.62 -0.67 -12.35
C VAL A 886 47.76 -0.74 -11.33
N LEU A 887 48.64 -1.74 -11.46
CA LEU A 887 49.76 -2.00 -10.56
C LEU A 887 51.09 -1.77 -11.27
N LYS A 888 52.04 -1.16 -10.56
CA LYS A 888 53.39 -0.92 -11.05
C LYS A 888 54.24 -2.19 -10.97
N ARG A 889 54.47 -2.82 -12.13
CA ARG A 889 55.39 -3.98 -12.27
C ARG A 889 56.88 -3.58 -12.38
N ASN A 890 57.18 -2.29 -12.55
CA ASN A 890 58.54 -1.77 -12.71
C ASN A 890 59.17 -1.28 -11.38
N GLU A 891 58.42 -1.36 -10.26
CA GLU A 891 58.90 -1.04 -8.91
C GLU A 891 58.97 -2.33 -8.09
N GLN A 892 59.86 -2.39 -7.09
CA GLN A 892 60.00 -3.57 -6.22
C GLN A 892 58.69 -3.87 -5.49
N PRO A 893 58.15 -5.11 -5.56
CA PRO A 893 56.91 -5.47 -4.89
C PRO A 893 57.08 -5.55 -3.37
N TYR A 894 55.98 -5.40 -2.64
CA TYR A 894 55.91 -5.73 -1.23
C TYR A 894 55.77 -7.24 -1.06
N VAL A 895 56.70 -7.85 -0.34
CA VAL A 895 56.71 -9.30 -0.05
C VAL A 895 56.06 -9.55 1.31
N MET A 896 55.14 -10.50 1.41
CA MET A 896 54.58 -10.93 2.69
C MET A 896 55.57 -11.78 3.51
N ALA A 897 55.17 -12.26 4.69
CA ALA A 897 56.03 -13.07 5.57
C ALA A 897 56.63 -14.31 4.86
N ASN A 898 55.90 -14.87 3.89
CA ASN A 898 56.39 -15.86 2.93
C ASN A 898 56.17 -15.31 1.50
N PRO A 899 57.13 -15.45 0.57
CA PRO A 899 57.04 -14.83 -0.75
C PRO A 899 56.07 -15.53 -1.73
N ARG A 900 55.73 -16.80 -1.48
CA ARG A 900 54.98 -17.68 -2.38
C ARG A 900 54.06 -18.58 -1.54
N ALA A 901 52.82 -18.80 -1.96
CA ALA A 901 51.91 -19.76 -1.34
C ALA A 901 52.20 -21.20 -1.81
N PRO A 902 51.95 -22.25 -1.00
CA PRO A 902 52.44 -23.60 -1.33
C PRO A 902 51.83 -24.24 -2.58
N PHE A 903 50.70 -23.72 -3.07
CA PHE A 903 50.01 -24.16 -4.30
C PHE A 903 50.45 -23.42 -5.56
N GLU A 904 51.30 -22.39 -5.47
CA GLU A 904 51.80 -21.65 -6.64
C GLU A 904 52.99 -22.40 -7.27
N GLU A 905 53.16 -22.34 -8.60
CA GLU A 905 54.24 -23.03 -9.33
C GLU A 905 55.62 -22.36 -9.17
N GLU A 906 56.71 -23.08 -9.46
CA GLU A 906 58.06 -22.49 -9.44
C GLU A 906 58.26 -21.46 -10.55
N GLY A 907 58.32 -20.18 -10.15
CA GLY A 907 58.37 -19.03 -11.06
C GLY A 907 57.01 -18.44 -11.43
N GLY A 908 55.90 -19.03 -10.96
CA GLY A 908 54.55 -18.60 -11.32
C GLY A 908 54.01 -17.43 -10.48
N GLU A 909 54.33 -16.19 -10.87
CA GLU A 909 53.85 -14.98 -10.18
C GLU A 909 52.31 -14.80 -10.29
N SER A 910 51.59 -15.09 -9.19
CA SER A 910 50.15 -14.79 -9.08
C SER A 910 49.87 -13.28 -9.09
N GLY A 911 50.68 -12.50 -8.36
CA GLY A 911 50.48 -11.06 -8.20
C GLY A 911 49.32 -10.68 -7.29
N CYS A 912 48.91 -11.58 -6.39
CA CYS A 912 48.05 -11.30 -5.24
C CYS A 912 48.71 -11.81 -3.96
N GLY A 913 48.07 -11.55 -2.81
CA GLY A 913 48.58 -11.93 -1.49
C GLY A 913 47.50 -12.60 -0.66
N TYR A 914 47.80 -13.78 -0.14
CA TYR A 914 46.89 -14.65 0.61
C TYR A 914 47.12 -14.51 2.11
N ARG A 915 46.05 -14.27 2.87
CA ARG A 915 46.06 -14.30 4.33
C ARG A 915 45.09 -15.36 4.84
N TYR A 916 45.50 -16.10 5.86
CA TYR A 916 44.62 -17.03 6.57
C TYR A 916 44.19 -16.37 7.89
N ARG A 917 42.88 -16.21 8.06
CA ARG A 917 42.29 -15.35 9.10
C ARG A 917 41.21 -16.10 9.88
N LYS A 918 41.11 -15.87 11.19
CA LYS A 918 40.21 -16.56 12.12
C LYS A 918 39.15 -15.62 12.70
N TRP A 919 37.90 -16.10 12.77
CA TRP A 919 36.78 -15.45 13.47
C TRP A 919 36.10 -16.43 14.44
N ASN A 920 35.75 -15.95 15.63
CA ASN A 920 34.88 -16.68 16.55
C ASN A 920 33.44 -16.16 16.39
N LEU A 921 32.50 -17.05 16.05
CA LEU A 921 31.07 -16.72 15.85
C LEU A 921 30.21 -17.12 17.06
N GLY A 922 30.82 -17.22 18.25
CA GLY A 922 30.18 -17.67 19.47
C GLY A 922 29.95 -19.18 19.52
N LYS A 923 29.08 -19.62 20.44
CA LYS A 923 28.81 -21.04 20.68
C LYS A 923 27.59 -21.56 19.91
N ASN A 924 27.61 -22.84 19.55
CA ASN A 924 26.49 -23.59 18.98
C ASN A 924 25.57 -24.15 20.08
N ALA A 925 24.49 -24.82 19.69
CA ALA A 925 23.50 -25.38 20.62
C ALA A 925 24.06 -26.48 21.55
N SER A 926 25.15 -27.17 21.15
CA SER A 926 25.89 -28.12 22.00
C SER A 926 26.99 -27.47 22.85
N GLY A 927 27.05 -26.14 22.91
CA GLY A 927 27.97 -25.37 23.76
C GLY A 927 29.40 -25.26 23.22
N LYS A 928 29.69 -25.82 22.04
CA LYS A 928 30.99 -25.77 21.37
C LYS A 928 31.16 -24.46 20.60
N SER A 929 32.38 -23.95 20.52
CA SER A 929 32.66 -22.73 19.75
C SER A 929 32.56 -23.00 18.24
N ILE A 930 32.04 -22.02 17.50
CA ILE A 930 32.13 -21.97 16.04
C ILE A 930 33.28 -21.03 15.68
N GLU A 931 34.31 -21.59 15.04
CA GLU A 931 35.54 -20.90 14.70
C GLU A 931 35.82 -21.04 13.20
N VAL A 932 35.60 -19.95 12.48
CA VAL A 932 35.74 -19.88 11.03
C VAL A 932 37.16 -19.45 10.67
N VAL A 933 37.83 -20.28 9.88
CA VAL A 933 39.10 -19.99 9.23
C VAL A 933 38.83 -19.72 7.76
N CYS A 934 39.28 -18.57 7.25
CA CYS A 934 39.10 -18.17 5.85
C CYS A 934 40.44 -17.86 5.20
N ARG A 935 40.66 -18.34 3.96
CA ARG A 935 41.65 -17.76 3.05
C ARG A 935 41.06 -16.48 2.44
N THR A 936 41.82 -15.39 2.46
CA THR A 936 41.38 -14.07 1.99
C THR A 936 42.42 -13.41 1.08
N GLU A 937 42.00 -12.76 -0.02
CA GLU A 937 42.89 -12.15 -1.01
C GLU A 937 43.04 -10.62 -0.89
N HIS A 938 44.28 -10.14 -1.01
CA HIS A 938 44.61 -8.76 -1.40
C HIS A 938 45.12 -8.71 -2.84
N ASP A 939 44.71 -7.67 -3.58
CA ASP A 939 45.10 -7.48 -4.98
C ASP A 939 46.29 -6.52 -5.14
N GLY A 940 46.67 -5.75 -4.12
CA GLY A 940 47.83 -4.83 -4.20
C GLY A 940 48.08 -4.03 -2.92
N VAL A 941 49.11 -3.17 -2.94
CA VAL A 941 49.45 -2.25 -1.84
C VAL A 941 49.57 -0.80 -2.29
N MET A 942 49.52 0.14 -1.35
CA MET A 942 49.75 1.56 -1.59
C MET A 942 50.41 2.23 -0.38
N ALA A 943 51.43 3.05 -0.60
CA ALA A 943 51.99 3.90 0.46
C ALA A 943 50.96 4.98 0.88
N GLY A 944 50.59 4.98 2.16
CA GLY A 944 49.69 5.94 2.80
C GLY A 944 50.33 7.31 3.05
N PRO A 945 49.56 8.29 3.59
CA PRO A 945 50.05 9.66 3.80
C PRO A 945 51.21 9.78 4.79
N SER A 946 51.30 8.84 5.73
CA SER A 946 52.33 8.70 6.77
C SER A 946 53.55 7.88 6.36
N GLY A 947 53.50 7.23 5.19
CA GLY A 947 54.50 6.24 4.74
C GLY A 947 54.11 4.78 5.02
N ASP A 948 53.09 4.54 5.86
CA ASP A 948 52.59 3.19 6.17
C ASP A 948 52.04 2.48 4.92
N ILE A 949 52.10 1.14 4.91
CA ILE A 949 51.62 0.32 3.79
C ILE A 949 50.14 0.02 3.98
N GLN A 950 49.32 0.47 3.03
CA GLN A 950 47.87 0.20 2.97
C GLN A 950 47.59 -0.96 2.00
N PHE A 951 46.79 -1.92 2.43
CA PHE A 951 46.39 -3.08 1.64
C PHE A 951 45.11 -2.81 0.85
N LEU A 952 45.09 -3.25 -0.41
CA LEU A 952 44.02 -2.96 -1.36
C LEU A 952 43.33 -4.22 -1.86
N THR A 953 42.00 -4.17 -1.87
CA THR A 953 41.18 -4.99 -2.76
C THR A 953 40.87 -4.15 -4.01
N ILE A 954 41.13 -4.70 -5.19
CA ILE A 954 41.01 -4.02 -6.49
C ILE A 954 40.04 -4.82 -7.35
N LYS A 955 38.90 -4.23 -7.72
CA LYS A 955 37.85 -4.88 -8.51
C LYS A 955 37.33 -3.95 -9.61
N ALA A 956 36.77 -4.50 -10.68
CA ALA A 956 36.24 -3.74 -11.81
C ALA A 956 34.73 -3.89 -11.97
N PHE A 957 34.07 -2.83 -12.43
CA PHE A 957 32.70 -2.87 -12.96
C PHE A 957 32.73 -2.69 -14.47
N ASN A 958 31.96 -3.51 -15.18
CA ASN A 958 31.83 -3.49 -16.62
C ASN A 958 30.52 -2.82 -17.07
N GLU A 959 30.62 -1.98 -18.09
CA GLU A 959 29.50 -1.51 -18.90
C GLU A 959 29.55 -2.19 -20.28
N TRP A 960 28.47 -2.90 -20.64
CA TRP A 960 28.34 -3.64 -21.89
C TRP A 960 27.47 -2.89 -22.91
N ASP A 961 26.18 -2.73 -22.64
CA ASP A 961 25.24 -1.90 -23.40
C ASP A 961 24.25 -1.23 -22.42
N SER A 962 24.39 0.09 -22.26
CA SER A 962 23.54 0.89 -21.38
C SER A 962 22.08 0.99 -21.87
N SER A 963 21.83 0.79 -23.17
CA SER A 963 20.48 0.84 -23.75
C SER A 963 19.69 -0.45 -23.53
N GLN A 964 20.37 -1.60 -23.49
CA GLN A 964 19.75 -2.91 -23.22
C GLN A 964 19.65 -3.20 -21.71
N SER A 965 20.70 -2.90 -20.94
CA SER A 965 20.71 -3.12 -19.48
C SER A 965 19.74 -2.22 -18.69
N GLY A 966 19.14 -1.20 -19.31
CA GLY A 966 18.36 -0.16 -18.64
C GLY A 966 19.19 0.85 -17.83
N GLY A 967 20.52 0.75 -17.89
CA GLY A 967 21.46 1.65 -17.22
C GLY A 967 21.58 3.04 -17.88
N VAL A 968 22.65 3.74 -17.55
CA VAL A 968 23.01 5.05 -18.12
C VAL A 968 24.43 4.96 -18.68
N ASP A 969 24.64 5.44 -19.91
CA ASP A 969 25.97 5.49 -20.56
C ASP A 969 26.99 6.22 -19.67
N TRP A 970 28.17 5.65 -19.45
CA TRP A 970 29.21 6.23 -18.62
C TRP A 970 30.00 7.36 -19.33
N ARG A 971 29.90 7.51 -20.65
CA ARG A 971 30.66 8.49 -21.48
C ARG A 971 30.28 9.97 -21.30
N PRO A 972 29.03 10.38 -21.05
CA PRO A 972 28.68 11.80 -20.91
C PRO A 972 29.19 12.46 -19.62
N PHE A 973 29.53 11.69 -18.58
CA PHE A 973 29.89 12.19 -17.25
C PHE A 973 31.31 12.78 -17.18
N SER A 974 31.48 14.00 -17.69
CA SER A 974 32.83 14.58 -17.92
C SER A 974 33.26 15.75 -17.02
N THR A 975 32.49 16.13 -16.00
CA THR A 975 32.72 17.37 -15.22
C THR A 975 32.51 17.28 -13.69
N ALA A 976 32.18 16.12 -13.14
CA ALA A 976 32.11 15.90 -11.69
C ALA A 976 32.77 14.58 -11.30
N ARG A 977 33.33 14.51 -10.09
CA ARG A 977 33.40 13.22 -9.38
C ARG A 977 31.96 12.73 -9.26
N LEU A 978 31.70 11.50 -9.70
CA LEU A 978 30.37 10.89 -9.77
C LEU A 978 29.59 11.20 -8.49
N SER A 979 28.41 11.79 -8.61
CA SER A 979 27.67 12.19 -7.42
C SER A 979 27.09 10.95 -6.72
N VAL A 980 26.95 11.02 -5.40
CA VAL A 980 26.42 9.92 -4.57
C VAL A 980 25.02 9.45 -5.04
N GLY A 981 24.26 10.33 -5.72
CA GLY A 981 22.98 9.98 -6.35
C GLY A 981 23.09 9.18 -7.66
N GLU A 982 24.20 9.31 -8.38
CA GLU A 982 24.51 8.55 -9.60
C GLU A 982 25.17 7.20 -9.27
N GLU A 983 25.98 7.15 -8.20
CA GLU A 983 26.42 5.90 -7.57
C GLU A 983 25.21 5.03 -7.20
N THR A 984 24.16 5.63 -6.61
CA THR A 984 22.91 4.93 -6.25
C THR A 984 22.29 4.20 -7.44
N LEU A 985 22.24 4.84 -8.62
CA LEU A 985 21.69 4.23 -9.84
C LEU A 985 22.56 3.11 -10.41
N ARG A 986 23.86 3.06 -10.09
CA ARG A 986 24.74 1.95 -10.46
C ARG A 986 24.54 0.75 -9.52
N PHE A 987 24.32 0.99 -8.23
CA PHE A 987 24.09 -0.07 -7.24
C PHE A 987 22.83 -0.90 -7.51
N ASP A 988 21.74 -0.28 -7.99
CA ASP A 988 20.45 -0.95 -8.24
C ASP A 988 20.55 -2.17 -9.19
N PHE A 989 21.39 -2.13 -10.24
CA PHE A 989 21.46 -3.16 -11.28
C PHE A 989 22.37 -4.36 -10.97
N ASN A 990 23.32 -4.21 -10.06
CA ASN A 990 24.35 -5.20 -9.70
C ASN A 990 24.44 -5.40 -8.16
N THR A 991 23.32 -5.30 -7.44
CA THR A 991 23.31 -5.23 -5.96
C THR A 991 23.99 -6.45 -5.30
N PHE A 992 23.96 -7.62 -5.95
CA PHE A 992 24.74 -8.80 -5.53
C PHE A 992 26.26 -8.53 -5.60
N CYS A 993 26.81 -8.32 -6.80
CA CYS A 993 28.25 -8.09 -7.02
C CYS A 993 28.83 -6.92 -6.20
N PHE A 994 28.12 -5.80 -6.05
CA PHE A 994 28.58 -4.70 -5.19
C PHE A 994 28.75 -5.13 -3.72
N ARG A 995 27.84 -5.95 -3.19
CA ARG A 995 27.92 -6.45 -1.80
C ARG A 995 28.94 -7.58 -1.66
N PHE A 996 29.08 -8.41 -2.70
CA PHE A 996 30.08 -9.49 -2.76
C PHE A 996 31.50 -8.91 -2.68
N PHE A 997 31.81 -7.91 -3.51
CA PHE A 997 33.11 -7.21 -3.45
C PHE A 997 33.35 -6.49 -2.11
N HIS A 998 32.30 -5.99 -1.44
CA HIS A 998 32.45 -5.49 -0.08
C HIS A 998 32.89 -6.60 0.89
N PHE A 999 32.18 -7.73 0.92
CA PHE A 999 32.47 -8.79 1.90
C PHE A 999 33.85 -9.42 1.68
N VAL A 1000 34.30 -9.60 0.44
CA VAL A 1000 35.70 -9.99 0.15
C VAL A 1000 36.70 -9.00 0.79
N ALA A 1001 36.53 -7.69 0.57
CA ALA A 1001 37.43 -6.68 1.14
C ALA A 1001 37.31 -6.54 2.67
N LEU A 1002 36.15 -6.84 3.25
CA LEU A 1002 35.92 -6.85 4.69
C LEU A 1002 36.58 -8.07 5.35
N LEU A 1003 36.45 -9.26 4.75
CA LEU A 1003 37.07 -10.49 5.22
C LEU A 1003 38.61 -10.39 5.15
N ALA A 1004 39.15 -9.86 4.06
CA ALA A 1004 40.58 -9.56 3.92
C ALA A 1004 41.08 -8.45 4.87
N ASN A 1005 40.18 -7.65 5.45
CA ASN A 1005 40.50 -6.45 6.24
C ASN A 1005 41.38 -5.45 5.46
N SER A 1006 40.98 -5.12 4.24
CA SER A 1006 41.66 -4.14 3.37
C SER A 1006 41.41 -2.70 3.82
N ASP A 1007 42.48 -1.89 3.91
CA ASP A 1007 42.40 -0.45 4.25
C ASP A 1007 41.51 0.34 3.27
N ALA A 1008 41.54 -0.04 1.99
CA ALA A 1008 40.68 0.52 0.97
C ALA A 1008 40.29 -0.51 -0.11
N ILE A 1009 39.12 -0.28 -0.71
CA ILE A 1009 38.69 -0.92 -1.94
C ILE A 1009 38.83 0.09 -3.11
N LYS A 1010 39.47 -0.36 -4.18
CA LYS A 1010 39.64 0.37 -5.45
C LYS A 1010 38.67 -0.22 -6.48
N PHE A 1011 37.86 0.64 -7.09
CA PHE A 1011 36.95 0.28 -8.16
C PHE A 1011 37.36 0.89 -9.50
N GLY A 1012 37.46 0.05 -10.53
CA GLY A 1012 37.60 0.47 -11.93
C GLY A 1012 36.25 0.60 -12.62
N TYR A 1013 36.04 1.67 -13.37
CA TYR A 1013 34.91 1.79 -14.30
C TYR A 1013 35.39 1.48 -15.72
N VAL A 1014 35.09 0.28 -16.20
CA VAL A 1014 35.52 -0.24 -17.50
C VAL A 1014 34.31 -0.39 -18.43
N SER A 1015 34.46 -0.07 -19.71
CA SER A 1015 33.38 -0.18 -20.70
C SER A 1015 33.86 -0.70 -22.04
N ARG A 1016 33.01 -1.42 -22.78
CA ARG A 1016 33.30 -1.83 -24.17
C ARG A 1016 33.57 -0.61 -25.06
N MET A 1017 34.57 -0.65 -25.95
CA MET A 1017 34.83 0.46 -26.88
C MET A 1017 33.65 0.73 -27.84
N SER A 1018 32.91 -0.33 -28.18
CA SER A 1018 31.63 -0.28 -28.88
C SER A 1018 30.71 -1.30 -28.23
N VAL A 1019 29.43 -0.97 -28.01
CA VAL A 1019 28.47 -1.86 -27.31
C VAL A 1019 28.32 -3.24 -27.97
N ARG A 1020 28.64 -3.35 -29.27
CA ARG A 1020 28.62 -4.59 -30.06
C ARG A 1020 29.96 -5.35 -30.10
N ASN A 1021 30.98 -4.91 -29.38
CA ASN A 1021 32.31 -5.53 -29.37
C ASN A 1021 32.76 -5.85 -27.93
N SER A 1022 32.64 -7.11 -27.54
CA SER A 1022 33.09 -7.65 -26.24
C SER A 1022 34.60 -7.89 -26.14
N ALA A 1023 35.37 -7.74 -27.23
CA ALA A 1023 36.81 -8.03 -27.26
C ALA A 1023 37.71 -6.81 -26.98
N GLN A 1024 37.15 -5.61 -26.80
CA GLN A 1024 37.92 -4.37 -26.61
C GLN A 1024 37.26 -3.45 -25.59
N HIS A 1025 38.02 -3.08 -24.55
CA HIS A 1025 37.52 -2.27 -23.43
C HIS A 1025 38.40 -1.07 -23.11
N VAL A 1026 37.82 -0.08 -22.45
CA VAL A 1026 38.48 1.14 -21.96
C VAL A 1026 38.14 1.41 -20.50
N ILE A 1027 39.16 1.77 -19.73
CA ILE A 1027 39.05 2.30 -18.37
C ILE A 1027 38.66 3.77 -18.48
N LEU A 1028 37.47 4.12 -17.99
CA LEU A 1028 36.92 5.48 -18.00
C LEU A 1028 37.31 6.29 -16.75
N GLY A 1029 37.76 5.61 -15.69
CA GLY A 1029 38.26 6.21 -14.45
C GLY A 1029 38.24 5.19 -13.29
N THR A 1030 38.76 5.61 -12.14
CA THR A 1030 38.79 4.81 -10.90
C THR A 1030 38.16 5.56 -9.72
N GLN A 1031 37.79 4.81 -8.68
CA GLN A 1031 37.32 5.34 -7.41
C GLN A 1031 37.95 4.55 -6.25
N GLN A 1032 38.13 5.21 -5.11
CA GLN A 1032 38.58 4.61 -3.86
C GLN A 1032 37.54 4.85 -2.78
N LEU A 1033 37.22 3.82 -2.00
CA LEU A 1033 36.39 3.88 -0.80
C LEU A 1033 37.05 3.05 0.32
N ARG A 1034 36.77 3.35 1.58
CA ARG A 1034 37.07 2.40 2.67
C ARG A 1034 35.91 1.39 2.77
N PRO A 1035 36.13 0.09 3.06
CA PRO A 1035 35.05 -0.90 3.09
C PRO A 1035 33.87 -0.48 3.98
N VAL A 1036 34.14 0.03 5.19
CA VAL A 1036 33.10 0.48 6.14
C VAL A 1036 32.24 1.62 5.59
N GLU A 1037 32.84 2.60 4.89
CA GLU A 1037 32.09 3.68 4.23
C GLU A 1037 31.27 3.16 3.05
N PHE A 1038 31.83 2.21 2.30
CA PHE A 1038 31.15 1.57 1.19
C PHE A 1038 29.91 0.77 1.65
N ALA A 1039 29.97 0.05 2.79
CA ALA A 1039 28.81 -0.60 3.40
C ALA A 1039 27.69 0.38 3.77
N GLN A 1040 28.04 1.56 4.30
CA GLN A 1040 27.09 2.62 4.61
C GLN A 1040 26.42 3.17 3.34
N ASN A 1041 27.22 3.43 2.29
CA ASN A 1041 26.70 3.92 1.00
C ASN A 1041 25.71 2.93 0.35
N ILE A 1042 26.00 1.62 0.36
CA ILE A 1042 25.12 0.58 -0.21
C ILE A 1042 24.01 0.10 0.75
N SER A 1043 23.82 0.79 1.88
CA SER A 1043 22.80 0.48 2.91
C SER A 1043 22.84 -0.99 3.36
N MET A 1044 24.00 -1.46 3.79
CA MET A 1044 24.20 -2.84 4.24
C MET A 1044 24.44 -2.92 5.75
N ASN A 1045 23.71 -3.82 6.40
CA ASN A 1045 23.99 -4.23 7.78
C ASN A 1045 25.02 -5.37 7.77
N LEU A 1046 26.15 -5.19 8.43
CA LEU A 1046 27.21 -6.20 8.53
C LEU A 1046 26.79 -7.37 9.44
N ASP A 1047 26.08 -7.08 10.53
CA ASP A 1047 25.57 -8.10 11.47
C ASP A 1047 24.62 -9.09 10.77
N ASN A 1048 23.93 -8.65 9.71
CA ASN A 1048 23.04 -9.52 8.93
C ASN A 1048 23.84 -10.54 8.10
N GLY A 1049 24.95 -10.14 7.47
CA GLY A 1049 25.83 -11.08 6.74
C GLY A 1049 26.38 -12.17 7.66
N TRP A 1050 26.88 -11.78 8.84
CA TRP A 1050 27.33 -12.73 9.87
C TRP A 1050 26.19 -13.60 10.42
N GLY A 1051 24.99 -13.05 10.60
CA GLY A 1051 23.81 -13.80 11.03
C GLY A 1051 23.38 -14.86 10.00
N ILE A 1052 23.43 -14.53 8.71
CA ILE A 1052 23.15 -15.47 7.61
C ILE A 1052 24.18 -16.60 7.59
N LEU A 1053 25.47 -16.27 7.58
CA LEU A 1053 26.55 -17.26 7.60
C LEU A 1053 26.44 -18.19 8.81
N ARG A 1054 26.19 -17.64 10.01
CA ARG A 1054 26.01 -18.43 11.24
C ARG A 1054 24.81 -19.38 11.16
N CYS A 1055 23.68 -18.95 10.59
CA CYS A 1055 22.51 -19.82 10.41
C CYS A 1055 22.76 -20.98 9.42
N ILE A 1056 23.55 -20.73 8.36
CA ILE A 1056 23.93 -21.74 7.37
C ILE A 1056 24.91 -22.76 8.01
N ILE A 1057 25.94 -22.28 8.72
CA ILE A 1057 26.86 -23.13 9.49
C ILE A 1057 26.10 -23.98 10.52
N ASP A 1058 25.18 -23.38 11.30
CA ASP A 1058 24.35 -24.09 12.28
C ASP A 1058 23.35 -25.08 11.64
N SER A 1059 23.09 -24.99 10.33
CA SER A 1059 22.33 -26.02 9.60
C SER A 1059 23.22 -27.18 9.18
N CYS A 1060 24.36 -26.93 8.55
CA CYS A 1060 25.31 -27.97 8.17
C CYS A 1060 25.86 -28.71 9.41
N MET A 1061 26.18 -28.00 10.49
CA MET A 1061 26.63 -28.57 11.77
C MET A 1061 25.56 -29.34 12.56
N ARG A 1062 24.30 -29.38 12.10
CA ARG A 1062 23.26 -30.28 12.62
C ARG A 1062 23.15 -31.61 11.86
N GLN A 1063 23.62 -31.68 10.62
CA GLN A 1063 23.53 -32.89 9.79
C GLN A 1063 24.59 -33.93 10.17
N PRO A 1064 24.41 -35.23 9.87
CA PRO A 1064 25.46 -36.23 10.05
C PRO A 1064 26.73 -35.93 9.24
N GLN A 1065 27.76 -36.76 9.39
CA GLN A 1065 28.97 -36.67 8.55
C GLN A 1065 28.63 -37.07 7.12
N GLY A 1066 29.25 -36.40 6.13
CA GLY A 1066 28.94 -36.60 4.71
C GLY A 1066 29.05 -35.33 3.87
N LYS A 1067 28.70 -35.45 2.58
CA LYS A 1067 28.66 -34.34 1.61
C LYS A 1067 27.23 -33.79 1.47
N TYR A 1068 27.12 -32.48 1.38
CA TYR A 1068 25.88 -31.73 1.22
C TYR A 1068 26.02 -30.66 0.13
N LEU A 1069 24.90 -30.19 -0.41
CA LEU A 1069 24.87 -29.09 -1.37
C LEU A 1069 23.98 -27.95 -0.87
N LEU A 1070 24.56 -26.76 -0.67
CA LEU A 1070 23.84 -25.50 -0.50
C LEU A 1070 23.60 -24.90 -1.88
N MET A 1071 22.35 -24.83 -2.34
CA MET A 1071 22.00 -24.36 -3.68
C MET A 1071 20.93 -23.27 -3.61
N LYS A 1072 21.12 -22.16 -4.32
CA LYS A 1072 20.09 -21.12 -4.49
C LYS A 1072 19.17 -21.51 -5.64
N ASP A 1073 17.87 -21.62 -5.38
CA ASP A 1073 16.87 -22.03 -6.38
C ASP A 1073 16.81 -21.01 -7.53
N PRO A 1074 16.81 -21.43 -8.82
CA PRO A 1074 16.84 -20.48 -9.94
C PRO A 1074 15.63 -19.55 -10.01
N GLN A 1075 14.43 -20.04 -9.68
CA GLN A 1075 13.17 -19.31 -9.85
C GLN A 1075 12.77 -18.57 -8.57
N SER A 1076 13.05 -19.17 -7.41
CA SER A 1076 12.53 -18.80 -6.09
C SER A 1076 13.57 -18.08 -5.21
N PRO A 1077 13.14 -17.22 -4.27
CA PRO A 1077 14.03 -16.54 -3.32
C PRO A 1077 14.32 -17.42 -2.09
N VAL A 1078 14.89 -18.62 -2.32
CA VAL A 1078 15.23 -19.60 -1.28
C VAL A 1078 16.61 -20.22 -1.54
N ILE A 1079 17.29 -20.63 -0.47
CA ILE A 1079 18.42 -21.58 -0.50
C ILE A 1079 17.88 -22.93 -0.04
N ARG A 1080 18.29 -24.03 -0.69
CA ARG A 1080 18.05 -25.40 -0.20
C ARG A 1080 19.36 -26.05 0.19
N LEU A 1081 19.31 -26.83 1.26
CA LEU A 1081 20.36 -27.77 1.65
C LEU A 1081 19.94 -29.18 1.20
N TYR A 1082 20.68 -29.79 0.27
CA TYR A 1082 20.48 -31.16 -0.19
C TYR A 1082 21.49 -32.13 0.45
N SER A 1083 21.07 -33.37 0.70
CA SER A 1083 21.99 -34.49 0.97
C SER A 1083 22.55 -35.02 -0.34
N LEU A 1084 23.87 -35.24 -0.40
CA LEU A 1084 24.52 -35.89 -1.54
C LEU A 1084 24.91 -37.33 -1.19
N PRO A 1085 24.67 -38.32 -2.06
CA PRO A 1085 25.31 -39.63 -1.98
C PRO A 1085 26.85 -39.54 -2.04
N GLU A 1086 27.53 -40.53 -1.47
CA GLU A 1086 28.97 -40.75 -1.69
C GLU A 1086 29.25 -40.96 -3.19
N GLY A 1087 30.42 -40.53 -3.68
CA GLY A 1087 30.72 -40.49 -5.13
C GLY A 1087 30.09 -39.31 -5.89
N THR A 1088 29.21 -38.50 -5.30
CA THR A 1088 28.60 -37.38 -6.05
C THR A 1088 29.63 -36.28 -6.33
N PHE A 1089 29.77 -35.95 -7.63
CA PHE A 1089 30.82 -35.10 -8.22
C PHE A 1089 32.23 -35.71 -8.29
N GLU A 1090 32.39 -36.99 -7.97
CA GLU A 1090 33.59 -37.76 -8.33
C GLU A 1090 33.32 -38.40 -9.70
N SER A 1091 33.90 -37.84 -10.77
CA SER A 1091 33.74 -38.35 -12.14
C SER A 1091 35.02 -39.01 -12.64
N ASP A 1092 35.01 -40.34 -12.72
CA ASP A 1092 35.64 -41.16 -13.75
C ASP A 1092 37.00 -40.67 -14.29
N GLN A 1093 38.05 -40.71 -13.47
CA GLN A 1093 39.42 -40.61 -13.98
C GLN A 1093 39.89 -41.90 -14.69
N ASP A 1094 39.16 -43.01 -14.51
CA ASP A 1094 39.51 -44.34 -15.03
C ASP A 1094 38.81 -44.72 -16.36
N SER A 1095 37.87 -43.91 -16.89
CA SER A 1095 37.08 -44.27 -18.09
C SER A 1095 37.71 -43.81 -19.41
N ASN A 1096 39.04 -43.86 -19.53
CA ASN A 1096 39.79 -43.41 -20.72
C ASN A 1096 40.57 -44.53 -21.44
N GLU A 1097 40.33 -45.78 -21.08
CA GLU A 1097 40.73 -46.96 -21.87
C GLU A 1097 39.48 -47.69 -22.41
N ASP A 1098 39.62 -48.35 -23.56
CA ASP A 1098 38.60 -49.10 -24.30
C ASP A 1098 37.27 -48.38 -24.63
N HIS A 1099 37.30 -47.59 -25.72
CA HIS A 1099 36.52 -47.95 -26.92
C HIS A 1099 37.08 -47.29 -28.19
N GLY A 1100 37.97 -48.01 -28.89
CA GLY A 1100 38.33 -47.71 -30.28
C GLY A 1100 37.70 -48.72 -31.23
N GLY A 1101 36.98 -48.25 -32.25
CA GLY A 1101 36.44 -49.10 -33.31
C GLY A 1101 35.26 -48.47 -34.06
N GLU A 1102 35.33 -48.48 -35.39
CA GLU A 1102 34.25 -48.30 -36.37
C GLU A 1102 33.45 -46.96 -36.34
N SER A 1103 33.21 -46.25 -37.45
CA SER A 1103 33.87 -46.10 -38.76
C SER A 1103 33.06 -45.05 -39.55
N ASP A 1104 33.69 -44.19 -40.35
CA ASP A 1104 32.95 -43.28 -41.24
C ASP A 1104 32.19 -44.05 -42.33
N GLU A 1105 30.91 -43.73 -42.58
CA GLU A 1105 30.31 -43.86 -43.91
C GLU A 1105 29.07 -42.95 -44.11
N ASP A 1106 29.09 -42.20 -45.23
CA ASP A 1106 27.98 -41.61 -46.01
C ASP A 1106 27.09 -40.42 -45.53
N ASN A 1107 27.38 -39.27 -46.18
CA ASN A 1107 26.53 -38.10 -46.55
C ASN A 1107 26.20 -37.01 -45.51
#